data_AF-A0A946KZU6-F1
#
_entry.id   AF-A0A946KZU6-F1
#
_cell.length_a   1.000
_cell.length_b   1.000
_cell.length_c   1.000
_cell.angle_alpha   90.00
_cell.angle_beta   90.00
_cell.angle_gamma   90.00
#
_symmetry.space_group_name_H-M   'P 1'
#
loop_
_entity.id
_entity.type
_entity.pdbx_description
1 polymer ?
#
loop_
_entity_poly.entity_id
_entity_poly.type
_entity_poly.pdbx_seq_one_letter_code
_entity_poly.pdbx_strand_id
1 'polypeptide(L)'
;MNDLFLLAINLTRRCNLNCSHCYLDAETLQHGTEDELTTQEVKQLLDEVAGRSTDTMVVLTGGEPLIRKDLEQLVQHGTQRGLSIVIGTNGVLLTEKRVLSLKAAGAMGAGISVDSLDPTIHDQFRGCSGSWEKTLAGMDACRKHELPFQVHFSITKGNAAELEGMIDFTLSVGAHLLNIFFLICTGRGEKMSDITPEQYEIALTRIIEAQQKHPELMIRARCAPHYKRIAYQNDPNSSVTRAEGYEGGGCIAGTHYCRITPEGAVTACPYIPDEEGSIRQQPFLEIWDHAPTFEQLRNPTLGGKCGQCEYQILCGGCRARPKALGDDLMDTDPWCSYHPQGNTIIQPLADTPQGEIHWTPEAQQRLTRVPGFLRKMVKKRAEKHVAEQKQTTVTSEVLTELSSKRFGSNMPKRPHSPPAKEIHLVWTTEAQQRLEDTPHFLREGVRAVAEDVAHTEGRLEVNIQLLDRLENEDESGRKLNWSTEAEQLLEAFLAERQPQVVLFVKPTLESAAEREAKRRSAITVEAVDMQSIIDTQLAGVEWDADALQRVEGSPEFNRAGIKKAAEFNARREGLARITSEDLTRFRNRAMMKAVRRLRGFGMDELNFDAYEVAKQKVPRLKDNPQAEKRFSEIRSHVEQHQGEEGEGLGVLDRELLDQMRAELKKPHTNRNKS
;
A
#
# COMPACT_ATOMS: atom_id res chain seq x y z
N MET A 1 -11.29 31.25 -0.19
CA MET A 1 -9.89 30.76 -0.20
C MET A 1 -9.89 29.46 -0.98
N ASN A 2 -9.08 29.32 -2.03
CA ASN A 2 -9.16 28.17 -2.94
C ASN A 2 -8.61 26.91 -2.27
N ASP A 3 -9.40 25.82 -2.24
CA ASP A 3 -9.05 24.56 -1.56
C ASP A 3 -8.01 23.77 -2.38
N LEU A 4 -6.79 23.64 -1.84
CA LEU A 4 -5.73 22.80 -2.41
C LEU A 4 -5.77 21.43 -1.74
N PHE A 5 -6.25 20.43 -2.48
CA PHE A 5 -6.37 19.08 -1.95
C PHE A 5 -5.14 18.22 -2.24
N LEU A 6 -4.56 18.37 -3.44
CA LEU A 6 -3.44 17.56 -3.91
C LEU A 6 -2.37 18.45 -4.53
N LEU A 7 -1.12 18.28 -4.11
CA LEU A 7 0.02 18.91 -4.74
C LEU A 7 0.97 17.82 -5.24
N ALA A 8 1.33 17.84 -6.53
CA ALA A 8 2.44 17.02 -7.02
C ALA A 8 3.71 17.87 -7.08
N ILE A 9 4.81 17.37 -6.53
CA ILE A 9 6.12 18.01 -6.64
C ILE A 9 7.01 17.06 -7.44
N ASN A 10 7.36 17.44 -8.66
CA ASN A 10 8.40 16.76 -9.41
C ASN A 10 9.74 17.21 -8.84
N LEU A 11 10.38 16.34 -8.05
CA LEU A 11 11.57 16.70 -7.31
C LEU A 11 12.84 16.76 -8.18
N THR A 12 12.89 16.05 -9.30
CA THR A 12 14.09 15.98 -10.14
C THR A 12 13.70 15.60 -11.55
N ARG A 13 14.51 15.98 -12.54
CA ARG A 13 14.44 15.48 -13.92
C ARG A 13 15.16 14.14 -14.09
N ARG A 14 15.98 13.70 -13.12
CA ARG A 14 16.72 12.44 -13.21
C ARG A 14 15.80 11.24 -13.05
N CYS A 15 16.00 10.23 -13.90
CA CYS A 15 15.33 8.95 -13.79
C CYS A 15 16.29 7.79 -14.11
N ASN A 16 16.07 6.66 -13.46
CA ASN A 16 16.74 5.38 -13.73
C ASN A 16 16.08 4.59 -14.86
N LEU A 17 15.00 5.12 -15.45
CA LEU A 17 14.23 4.53 -16.53
C LEU A 17 14.11 5.50 -17.71
N ASN A 18 13.72 4.98 -18.87
CA ASN A 18 13.52 5.75 -20.11
C ASN A 18 12.17 5.45 -20.75
N CYS A 19 11.08 5.59 -19.97
CA CYS A 19 9.73 5.19 -20.39
C CYS A 19 9.28 5.91 -21.67
N SER A 20 8.61 5.18 -22.57
CA SER A 20 8.15 5.73 -23.86
C SER A 20 7.09 6.84 -23.73
N HIS A 21 6.27 6.81 -22.67
CA HIS A 21 5.16 7.74 -22.45
C HIS A 21 5.50 8.91 -21.50
N CYS A 22 6.77 9.08 -21.12
CA CYS A 22 7.15 9.99 -20.04
C CYS A 22 6.77 11.45 -20.37
N TYR A 23 5.87 12.02 -19.58
CA TYR A 23 5.42 13.41 -19.75
C TYR A 23 6.52 14.43 -19.40
N LEU A 24 7.41 14.10 -18.46
CA LEU A 24 8.47 15.01 -18.00
C LEU A 24 9.65 15.06 -18.99
N ASP A 25 9.72 14.08 -19.89
CA ASP A 25 10.94 13.74 -20.64
C ASP A 25 12.16 13.71 -19.71
N ALA A 26 12.03 12.93 -18.64
CA ALA A 26 13.03 12.80 -17.61
C ALA A 26 14.33 12.23 -18.21
N GLU A 27 15.45 12.88 -17.93
CA GLU A 27 16.76 12.50 -18.45
C GLU A 27 17.33 11.31 -17.67
N THR A 28 18.24 10.56 -18.31
CA THR A 28 18.95 9.45 -17.66
C THR A 28 19.75 9.93 -16.44
N LEU A 29 20.07 9.00 -15.53
CA LEU A 29 20.78 9.20 -14.24
C LEU A 29 21.95 10.19 -14.23
N GLN A 30 22.55 10.48 -15.38
CA GLN A 30 23.78 11.26 -15.53
C GLN A 30 23.56 12.78 -15.55
N HIS A 31 22.35 13.27 -15.84
CA HIS A 31 22.09 14.71 -15.96
C HIS A 31 20.83 15.09 -15.17
N GLY A 32 21.01 15.84 -14.09
CA GLY A 32 19.96 16.68 -13.52
C GLY A 32 20.21 18.12 -14.00
N THR A 33 19.17 18.92 -14.17
CA THR A 33 19.36 20.35 -14.44
C THR A 33 20.09 20.98 -13.25
N GLU A 34 21.07 21.86 -13.50
CA GLU A 34 21.77 22.58 -12.42
C GLU A 34 20.82 23.44 -11.58
N ASP A 35 19.62 23.68 -12.11
CA ASP A 35 18.61 24.57 -11.55
C ASP A 35 17.49 23.87 -10.77
N GLU A 36 17.61 22.56 -10.47
CA GLU A 36 16.63 21.84 -9.65
C GLU A 36 16.46 22.47 -8.25
N LEU A 37 15.23 22.43 -7.71
CA LEU A 37 14.92 22.90 -6.37
C LEU A 37 15.77 22.19 -5.31
N THR A 38 16.43 23.01 -4.50
CA THR A 38 17.20 22.57 -3.34
C THR A 38 16.28 21.98 -2.28
N THR A 39 16.86 21.19 -1.37
CA THR A 39 16.14 20.65 -0.21
C THR A 39 15.43 21.75 0.59
N GLN A 40 16.07 22.91 0.73
CA GLN A 40 15.53 24.00 1.53
C GLN A 40 14.32 24.67 0.86
N GLU A 41 14.36 24.86 -0.46
CA GLU A 41 13.22 25.42 -1.21
C GLU A 41 12.02 24.49 -1.16
N VAL A 42 12.22 23.17 -1.32
CA VAL A 42 11.12 22.20 -1.19
C VAL A 42 10.54 22.22 0.22
N LYS A 43 11.37 22.32 1.27
CA LYS A 43 10.88 22.45 2.65
C LYS A 43 10.07 23.73 2.89
N GLN A 44 10.49 24.85 2.31
CA GLN A 44 9.76 26.11 2.39
C GLN A 44 8.39 26.01 1.71
N LEU A 45 8.32 25.38 0.54
CA LEU A 45 7.07 25.08 -0.13
C LEU A 45 6.15 24.21 0.74
N LEU A 46 6.69 23.14 1.35
CA LEU A 46 5.92 22.28 2.25
C LEU A 46 5.40 23.07 3.48
N ASP A 47 6.19 23.99 4.01
CA ASP A 47 5.79 24.85 5.13
C ASP A 47 4.64 25.78 4.73
N GLU A 48 4.72 26.37 3.54
CA GLU A 48 3.70 27.25 3.00
C GLU A 48 2.38 26.50 2.78
N VAL A 49 2.43 25.31 2.17
CA VAL A 49 1.27 24.44 1.92
C VAL A 49 0.64 24.00 3.25
N ALA A 50 1.45 23.59 4.22
CA ALA A 50 0.97 23.20 5.54
C ALA A 50 0.34 24.37 6.31
N GLY A 51 0.87 25.59 6.11
CA GLY A 51 0.30 26.83 6.65
C GLY A 51 -1.10 27.14 6.11
N ARG A 52 -1.40 26.73 4.87
CA ARG A 52 -2.75 26.80 4.28
C ARG A 52 -3.65 25.69 4.78
N SER A 53 -3.21 24.44 4.66
CA SER A 53 -4.01 23.27 5.03
C SER A 53 -3.15 22.03 5.30
N THR A 54 -3.30 21.48 6.50
CA THR A 54 -2.74 20.17 6.87
C THR A 54 -3.50 18.99 6.26
N ASP A 55 -4.63 19.25 5.60
CA ASP A 55 -5.41 18.20 4.93
C ASP A 55 -4.89 17.92 3.51
N THR A 56 -3.93 18.71 3.03
CA THR A 56 -3.33 18.57 1.70
C THR A 56 -2.50 17.28 1.60
N MET A 57 -2.77 16.50 0.55
CA MET A 57 -1.91 15.40 0.14
C MET A 57 -0.81 15.91 -0.79
N VAL A 58 0.44 15.62 -0.46
CA VAL A 58 1.59 15.96 -1.31
C VAL A 58 2.18 14.69 -1.87
N VAL A 59 2.21 14.61 -3.20
CA VAL A 59 2.84 13.52 -3.95
C VAL A 59 4.23 13.97 -4.35
N LEU A 60 5.25 13.39 -3.71
CA LEU A 60 6.64 13.54 -4.10
C LEU A 60 6.92 12.58 -5.26
N THR A 61 7.14 13.14 -6.44
CA THR A 61 7.35 12.42 -7.70
C THR A 61 8.49 13.09 -8.48
N GLY A 62 8.61 12.93 -9.79
CA GLY A 62 9.72 13.48 -10.58
C GLY A 62 9.94 12.70 -11.86
N GLY A 63 11.18 12.69 -12.33
CA GLY A 63 11.72 11.52 -13.02
C GLY A 63 11.58 10.32 -12.09
N GLU A 64 12.54 10.10 -11.18
CA GLU A 64 12.39 9.13 -10.09
C GLU A 64 12.82 9.73 -8.75
N PRO A 65 11.88 9.92 -7.78
CA PRO A 65 12.21 10.52 -6.50
C PRO A 65 13.20 9.70 -5.67
N LEU A 66 13.21 8.36 -5.80
CA LEU A 66 14.12 7.49 -5.03
C LEU A 66 15.61 7.68 -5.34
N ILE A 67 15.94 8.45 -6.39
CA ILE A 67 17.33 8.83 -6.73
C ILE A 67 17.82 10.00 -5.86
N ARG A 68 16.91 10.83 -5.34
CA ARG A 68 17.28 11.97 -4.49
C ARG A 68 17.74 11.48 -3.12
N LYS A 69 18.92 11.96 -2.69
CA LYS A 69 19.54 11.59 -1.42
C LYS A 69 18.82 12.21 -0.21
N ASP A 70 18.07 13.28 -0.42
CA ASP A 70 17.35 14.04 0.60
C ASP A 70 15.86 13.65 0.71
N LEU A 71 15.40 12.62 -0.02
CA LEU A 71 13.98 12.26 -0.07
C LEU A 71 13.39 11.99 1.31
N GLU A 72 14.02 11.12 2.11
CA GLU A 72 13.53 10.81 3.47
C GLU A 72 13.45 12.07 4.35
N GLN A 73 14.37 13.02 4.17
CA GLN A 73 14.34 14.28 4.90
C GLN A 73 13.14 15.15 4.51
N LEU A 74 12.78 15.18 3.22
CA LEU A 74 11.60 15.90 2.72
C LEU A 74 10.30 15.24 3.20
N VAL A 75 10.24 13.91 3.20
CA VAL A 75 9.11 13.14 3.73
C VAL A 75 8.90 13.43 5.21
N GLN A 76 9.97 13.37 6.00
CA GLN A 76 9.93 13.65 7.42
C GLN A 76 9.48 15.08 7.70
N HIS A 77 10.03 16.06 6.98
CA HIS A 77 9.67 17.47 7.13
C HIS A 77 8.19 17.72 6.85
N GLY A 78 7.67 17.25 5.71
CA GLY A 78 6.26 17.42 5.37
C GLY A 78 5.32 16.73 6.36
N THR A 79 5.67 15.51 6.78
CA THR A 79 4.89 14.74 7.76
C THR A 79 4.84 15.43 9.13
N GLN A 80 5.96 15.99 9.59
CA GLN A 80 6.02 16.76 10.85
C GLN A 80 5.15 18.02 10.82
N ARG A 81 4.87 18.57 9.64
CA ARG A 81 3.92 19.69 9.45
C ARG A 81 2.47 19.23 9.29
N GLY A 82 2.19 17.94 9.42
CA GLY A 82 0.86 17.36 9.33
C GLY A 82 0.37 17.07 7.92
N LEU A 83 1.23 17.26 6.90
CA LEU A 83 0.90 16.93 5.52
C LEU A 83 0.88 15.43 5.28
N SER A 84 0.13 15.03 4.27
CA SER A 84 0.00 13.63 3.87
C SER A 84 0.94 13.33 2.71
N ILE A 85 2.13 12.81 3.02
CA ILE A 85 3.19 12.59 2.03
C ILE A 85 3.08 11.22 1.39
N VAL A 86 2.95 11.18 0.07
CA VAL A 86 2.89 9.96 -0.75
C VAL A 86 4.03 9.99 -1.77
N ILE A 87 4.67 8.85 -2.02
CA ILE A 87 5.76 8.76 -3.00
C ILE A 87 5.21 8.21 -4.33
N GLY A 88 5.42 8.91 -5.44
CA GLY A 88 5.14 8.39 -6.79
C GLY A 88 6.42 7.88 -7.43
N THR A 89 6.58 6.56 -7.55
CA THR A 89 7.82 5.89 -7.97
C THR A 89 7.56 4.85 -9.08
N ASN A 90 8.60 4.56 -9.87
CA ASN A 90 8.60 3.42 -10.78
C ASN A 90 8.80 2.07 -10.05
N GLY A 91 9.22 2.08 -8.78
CA GLY A 91 9.34 0.90 -7.93
C GLY A 91 10.68 0.16 -8.03
N VAL A 92 11.51 0.43 -9.04
CA VAL A 92 12.74 -0.32 -9.30
C VAL A 92 13.78 -0.16 -8.18
N LEU A 93 13.81 1.00 -7.54
CA LEU A 93 14.73 1.30 -6.42
C LEU A 93 14.07 1.13 -5.04
N LEU A 94 12.84 0.60 -5.00
CA LEU A 94 12.05 0.48 -3.78
C LEU A 94 12.40 -0.82 -3.03
N THR A 95 13.64 -0.92 -2.57
CA THR A 95 14.11 -2.09 -1.81
C THR A 95 13.47 -2.18 -0.42
N GLU A 96 13.60 -3.34 0.23
CA GLU A 96 13.14 -3.54 1.62
C GLU A 96 13.66 -2.46 2.58
N LYS A 97 14.97 -2.16 2.50
CA LYS A 97 15.61 -1.08 3.25
C LYS A 97 14.96 0.28 2.99
N ARG A 98 14.63 0.56 1.72
CA ARG A 98 14.04 1.84 1.32
C ARG A 98 12.58 1.97 1.78
N VAL A 99 11.81 0.88 1.76
CA VAL A 99 10.45 0.85 2.31
C VAL A 99 10.47 1.17 3.81
N LEU A 100 11.38 0.55 4.55
CA LEU A 100 11.55 0.82 5.99
C LEU A 100 11.97 2.27 6.26
N SER A 101 12.93 2.82 5.51
CA SER A 101 13.38 4.21 5.69
C SER A 101 12.28 5.23 5.38
N LEU A 102 11.52 5.02 4.29
CA LEU A 102 10.39 5.88 3.94
C LEU A 102 9.26 5.82 4.98
N LYS A 103 8.95 4.61 5.48
CA LYS A 103 7.95 4.42 6.54
C LYS A 103 8.40 5.10 7.84
N ALA A 104 9.67 4.96 8.22
CA ALA A 104 10.25 5.64 9.39
C ALA A 104 10.24 7.17 9.25
N ALA A 105 10.46 7.68 8.03
CA ALA A 105 10.32 9.10 7.72
C ALA A 105 8.86 9.60 7.77
N GLY A 106 7.87 8.70 7.79
CA GLY A 106 6.45 9.05 7.89
C GLY A 106 5.70 9.06 6.56
N ALA A 107 6.24 8.45 5.50
CA ALA A 107 5.52 8.27 4.25
C ALA A 107 4.20 7.53 4.49
N MET A 108 3.11 8.07 3.94
CA MET A 108 1.78 7.48 4.03
C MET A 108 1.61 6.26 3.12
N GLY A 109 2.33 6.26 2.00
CA GLY A 109 2.29 5.17 1.05
C GLY A 109 3.04 5.49 -0.25
N ALA A 110 3.01 4.53 -1.17
CA ALA A 110 3.67 4.63 -2.47
C ALA A 110 2.68 4.37 -3.63
N GLY A 111 2.73 5.19 -4.67
CA GLY A 111 2.21 4.86 -5.99
C GLY A 111 3.30 4.23 -6.84
N ILE A 112 3.07 2.98 -7.22
CA ILE A 112 4.05 2.15 -7.91
C ILE A 112 3.53 1.88 -9.32
N SER A 113 4.37 2.16 -10.31
CA SER A 113 3.95 2.16 -11.70
C SER A 113 4.14 0.78 -12.34
N VAL A 114 3.05 0.18 -12.85
CA VAL A 114 3.06 -1.09 -13.60
C VAL A 114 2.23 -0.96 -14.86
N ASP A 115 2.85 -1.12 -16.03
CA ASP A 115 2.22 -0.82 -17.33
C ASP A 115 1.99 -2.06 -18.22
N SER A 116 2.42 -3.24 -17.79
CA SER A 116 2.02 -4.51 -18.38
C SER A 116 2.22 -5.64 -17.38
N LEU A 117 1.40 -6.68 -17.51
CA LEU A 117 1.52 -7.96 -16.83
C LEU A 117 2.59 -8.86 -17.48
N ASP A 118 2.98 -8.56 -18.71
CA ASP A 118 4.07 -9.20 -19.44
C ASP A 118 5.38 -8.45 -19.12
N PRO A 119 6.35 -9.08 -18.42
CA PRO A 119 7.64 -8.44 -18.12
C PRO A 119 8.39 -7.87 -19.32
N THR A 120 8.34 -8.50 -20.49
CA THR A 120 9.05 -8.01 -21.68
C THR A 120 8.41 -6.74 -22.21
N ILE A 121 7.08 -6.71 -22.30
CA ILE A 121 6.32 -5.52 -22.72
C ILE A 121 6.52 -4.40 -21.70
N HIS A 122 6.45 -4.71 -20.41
CA HIS A 122 6.68 -3.73 -19.35
C HIS A 122 8.09 -3.15 -19.43
N ASP A 123 9.12 -3.99 -19.48
CA ASP A 123 10.52 -3.56 -19.53
C ASP A 123 10.82 -2.73 -20.77
N GLN A 124 10.28 -3.13 -21.93
CA GLN A 124 10.39 -2.37 -23.17
C GLN A 124 9.72 -1.00 -23.03
N PHE A 125 8.51 -0.96 -22.47
CA PHE A 125 7.75 0.28 -22.28
C PHE A 125 8.41 1.23 -21.28
N ARG A 126 9.07 0.69 -20.26
CA ARG A 126 9.83 1.42 -19.23
C ARG A 126 11.27 1.75 -19.66
N GLY A 127 11.77 1.10 -20.72
CA GLY A 127 13.12 1.30 -21.25
C GLY A 127 14.22 0.72 -20.36
N CYS A 128 13.94 -0.31 -19.55
CA CYS A 128 14.92 -0.96 -18.69
C CYS A 128 14.60 -2.44 -18.46
N SER A 129 15.53 -3.33 -18.82
CA SER A 129 15.40 -4.76 -18.55
C SER A 129 15.46 -5.08 -17.05
N GLY A 130 14.61 -6.00 -16.60
CA GLY A 130 14.43 -6.37 -15.20
C GLY A 130 13.68 -5.31 -14.39
N SER A 131 13.07 -4.30 -15.03
CA SER A 131 12.28 -3.28 -14.31
C SER A 131 11.02 -3.89 -13.70
N TRP A 132 10.33 -4.77 -14.42
CA TRP A 132 9.14 -5.47 -13.95
C TRP A 132 9.42 -6.25 -12.66
N GLU A 133 10.48 -7.07 -12.66
CA GLU A 133 10.86 -7.91 -11.52
C GLU A 133 11.20 -7.07 -10.29
N LYS A 134 12.02 -6.02 -10.47
CA LYS A 134 12.40 -5.11 -9.38
C LYS A 134 11.20 -4.35 -8.83
N THR A 135 10.30 -3.91 -9.70
CA THR A 135 9.05 -3.24 -9.30
C THR A 135 8.16 -4.16 -8.48
N LEU A 136 8.02 -5.44 -8.85
CA LEU A 136 7.28 -6.42 -8.05
C LEU A 136 7.94 -6.72 -6.70
N ALA A 137 9.27 -6.85 -6.67
CA ALA A 137 10.01 -6.99 -5.42
C ALA A 137 9.76 -5.80 -4.48
N GLY A 138 9.68 -4.58 -5.03
CA GLY A 138 9.32 -3.40 -4.26
C GLY A 138 7.89 -3.41 -3.73
N MET A 139 6.91 -3.90 -4.50
CA MET A 139 5.54 -4.12 -4.02
C MET A 139 5.50 -5.13 -2.89
N ASP A 140 6.25 -6.24 -3.00
CA ASP A 140 6.32 -7.24 -1.95
C ASP A 140 6.95 -6.68 -0.67
N ALA A 141 7.99 -5.87 -0.79
CA ALA A 141 8.59 -5.17 0.33
C ALA A 141 7.58 -4.22 1.02
N CYS A 142 6.83 -3.44 0.25
CA CYS A 142 5.74 -2.60 0.78
C CYS A 142 4.71 -3.44 1.56
N ARG A 143 4.28 -4.57 0.99
CA ARG A 143 3.33 -5.48 1.62
C ARG A 143 3.87 -6.09 2.91
N LYS A 144 5.10 -6.62 2.88
CA LYS A 144 5.80 -7.25 4.02
C LYS A 144 5.91 -6.30 5.21
N HIS A 145 6.19 -5.04 4.93
CA HIS A 145 6.42 -4.00 5.95
C HIS A 145 5.23 -3.09 6.19
N GLU A 146 4.05 -3.44 5.68
CA GLU A 146 2.81 -2.69 5.87
C GLU A 146 2.96 -1.19 5.53
N LEU A 147 3.63 -0.88 4.41
CA LEU A 147 3.57 0.44 3.77
C LEU A 147 2.46 0.38 2.71
N PRO A 148 1.33 1.09 2.88
CA PRO A 148 0.25 1.08 1.91
C PRO A 148 0.75 1.49 0.53
N PHE A 149 0.28 0.81 -0.51
CA PHE A 149 0.63 1.15 -1.87
C PHE A 149 -0.55 1.05 -2.83
N GLN A 150 -0.41 1.74 -3.95
CA GLN A 150 -1.36 1.80 -5.05
C GLN A 150 -0.63 1.45 -6.35
N VAL A 151 -1.35 0.83 -7.29
CA VAL A 151 -0.84 0.52 -8.62
C VAL A 151 -1.22 1.65 -9.57
N HIS A 152 -0.26 2.12 -10.37
CA HIS A 152 -0.45 3.09 -11.43
C HIS A 152 -0.25 2.40 -12.78
N PHE A 153 -1.30 2.37 -13.60
CA PHE A 153 -1.30 1.72 -14.91
C PHE A 153 -1.62 2.74 -16.01
N SER A 154 -0.69 2.98 -16.93
CA SER A 154 -0.91 3.83 -18.10
C SER A 154 -1.51 2.99 -19.23
N ILE A 155 -2.78 3.25 -19.57
CA ILE A 155 -3.44 2.56 -20.67
C ILE A 155 -3.02 3.17 -22.02
N THR A 156 -2.68 2.30 -22.95
CA THR A 156 -2.21 2.60 -24.30
C THR A 156 -2.83 1.61 -25.28
N LYS A 157 -2.68 1.86 -26.59
CA LYS A 157 -3.09 0.89 -27.62
C LYS A 157 -2.47 -0.50 -27.44
N GLY A 158 -1.24 -0.59 -26.92
CA GLY A 158 -0.50 -1.84 -26.78
C GLY A 158 -0.95 -2.72 -25.61
N ASN A 159 -1.49 -2.12 -24.54
CA ASN A 159 -1.82 -2.84 -23.29
C ASN A 159 -3.29 -2.70 -22.87
N ALA A 160 -4.15 -2.03 -23.65
CA ALA A 160 -5.57 -1.84 -23.30
C ALA A 160 -6.33 -3.16 -23.07
N ALA A 161 -5.91 -4.25 -23.70
CA ALA A 161 -6.48 -5.58 -23.49
C ALA A 161 -6.21 -6.14 -22.08
N GLU A 162 -5.17 -5.65 -21.40
CA GLU A 162 -4.77 -6.10 -20.06
C GLU A 162 -5.57 -5.43 -18.93
N LEU A 163 -6.48 -4.51 -19.23
CA LEU A 163 -7.21 -3.73 -18.23
C LEU A 163 -7.85 -4.59 -17.13
N GLU A 164 -8.57 -5.64 -17.50
CA GLU A 164 -9.22 -6.57 -16.54
C GLU A 164 -8.17 -7.34 -15.72
N GLY A 165 -7.13 -7.86 -16.39
CA GLY A 165 -6.05 -8.55 -15.72
C GLY A 165 -5.28 -7.66 -14.75
N MET A 166 -5.16 -6.36 -15.05
CA MET A 166 -4.51 -5.38 -14.17
C MET A 166 -5.34 -5.11 -12.91
N ILE A 167 -6.67 -5.16 -13.00
CA ILE A 167 -7.58 -5.08 -11.85
C ILE A 167 -7.36 -6.29 -10.93
N ASP A 168 -7.42 -7.50 -11.51
CA ASP A 168 -7.18 -8.76 -10.78
C ASP A 168 -5.78 -8.80 -10.15
N PHE A 169 -4.77 -8.37 -10.91
CA PHE A 169 -3.40 -8.26 -10.44
C PHE A 169 -3.30 -7.32 -9.24
N THR A 170 -3.91 -6.13 -9.32
CA THR A 170 -3.89 -5.15 -8.23
C THR A 170 -4.49 -5.71 -6.94
N LEU A 171 -5.61 -6.44 -7.03
CA LEU A 171 -6.19 -7.16 -5.91
C LEU A 171 -5.22 -8.20 -5.34
N SER A 172 -4.60 -9.00 -6.22
CA SER A 172 -3.74 -10.12 -5.83
C SER A 172 -2.47 -9.67 -5.08
N VAL A 173 -1.90 -8.51 -5.45
CA VAL A 173 -0.71 -7.97 -4.78
C VAL A 173 -1.05 -7.26 -3.47
N GLY A 174 -2.33 -7.02 -3.18
CA GLY A 174 -2.79 -6.36 -1.95
C GLY A 174 -2.67 -4.84 -1.98
N ALA A 175 -2.68 -4.23 -3.17
CA ALA A 175 -2.75 -2.78 -3.31
C ALA A 175 -4.15 -2.26 -2.93
N HIS A 176 -4.20 -1.05 -2.38
CA HIS A 176 -5.47 -0.46 -1.91
C HIS A 176 -6.21 0.30 -3.00
N LEU A 177 -5.52 0.62 -4.10
CA LEU A 177 -6.02 1.50 -5.14
C LEU A 177 -5.35 1.19 -6.48
N LEU A 178 -6.14 1.23 -7.55
CA LEU A 178 -5.69 1.22 -8.94
C LEU A 178 -5.97 2.58 -9.58
N ASN A 179 -4.92 3.32 -9.95
CA ASN A 179 -5.05 4.50 -10.82
C ASN A 179 -4.76 4.09 -12.25
N ILE A 180 -5.73 4.29 -13.14
CA ILE A 180 -5.61 4.04 -14.57
C ILE A 180 -5.43 5.38 -15.26
N PHE A 181 -4.24 5.64 -15.78
CA PHE A 181 -3.89 6.87 -16.47
C PHE A 181 -4.16 6.73 -17.95
N PHE A 182 -5.10 7.52 -18.47
CA PHE A 182 -5.33 7.62 -19.89
C PHE A 182 -4.31 8.57 -20.50
N LEU A 183 -3.60 8.07 -21.53
CA LEU A 183 -2.47 8.77 -22.13
C LEU A 183 -2.89 10.13 -22.68
N ILE A 184 -2.08 11.15 -22.43
CA ILE A 184 -2.08 12.40 -23.18
C ILE A 184 -0.74 12.42 -23.90
N CYS A 185 -0.76 12.48 -25.23
CA CYS A 185 0.45 12.38 -26.05
C CYS A 185 1.28 13.67 -25.95
N THR A 186 2.07 13.80 -24.89
CA THR A 186 3.03 14.89 -24.65
C THR A 186 4.38 14.33 -24.21
N GLY A 187 5.41 15.17 -24.16
CA GLY A 187 6.76 14.73 -23.80
C GLY A 187 7.24 13.63 -24.75
N ARG A 188 7.84 12.55 -24.21
CA ARG A 188 8.24 11.40 -25.05
C ARG A 188 7.06 10.67 -25.70
N GLY A 189 5.88 10.77 -25.08
CA GLY A 189 4.65 10.16 -25.56
C GLY A 189 4.01 10.86 -26.76
N GLU A 190 4.53 12.01 -27.20
CA GLU A 190 3.93 12.80 -28.30
C GLU A 190 3.73 11.98 -29.59
N LYS A 191 4.66 11.07 -29.91
CA LYS A 191 4.59 10.21 -31.10
C LYS A 191 3.85 8.90 -30.89
N MET A 192 3.35 8.65 -29.68
CA MET A 192 2.63 7.42 -29.37
C MET A 192 1.21 7.43 -29.93
N SER A 193 0.71 6.24 -30.25
CA SER A 193 -0.69 6.03 -30.58
C SER A 193 -1.50 5.81 -29.29
N ASP A 194 -2.43 6.72 -29.01
CA ASP A 194 -3.44 6.50 -27.96
C ASP A 194 -4.48 5.46 -28.43
N ILE A 195 -5.32 5.00 -27.51
CA ILE A 195 -6.54 4.24 -27.83
C ILE A 195 -7.55 5.14 -28.56
N THR A 196 -8.41 4.55 -29.40
CA THR A 196 -9.46 5.31 -30.10
C THR A 196 -10.53 5.81 -29.13
N PRO A 197 -11.32 6.85 -29.48
CA PRO A 197 -12.45 7.31 -28.66
C PRO A 197 -13.42 6.18 -28.28
N GLU A 198 -13.69 5.24 -29.18
CA GLU A 198 -14.54 4.08 -28.91
C GLU A 198 -13.92 3.13 -27.89
N GLN A 199 -12.62 2.83 -28.04
CA GLN A 199 -11.87 2.03 -27.07
C GLN A 199 -11.80 2.72 -25.70
N TYR A 200 -11.72 4.05 -25.69
CA TYR A 200 -11.75 4.87 -24.49
C TYR A 200 -13.06 4.70 -23.71
N GLU A 201 -14.20 4.80 -24.41
CA GLU A 201 -15.52 4.63 -23.82
C GLU A 201 -15.75 3.20 -23.32
N ILE A 202 -15.27 2.19 -24.06
CA ILE A 202 -15.28 0.79 -23.62
C ILE A 202 -14.46 0.61 -22.34
N ALA A 203 -13.23 1.13 -22.30
CA ALA A 203 -12.35 1.02 -21.14
C ALA A 203 -12.95 1.69 -19.90
N LEU A 204 -13.52 2.89 -20.04
CA LEU A 204 -14.18 3.57 -18.93
C LEU A 204 -15.42 2.84 -18.43
N THR A 205 -16.22 2.27 -19.33
CA THR A 205 -17.38 1.45 -18.96
C THR A 205 -16.95 0.24 -18.14
N ARG A 206 -15.91 -0.47 -18.57
CA ARG A 206 -15.31 -1.59 -17.83
C ARG A 206 -14.80 -1.18 -16.45
N ILE A 207 -14.17 -0.01 -16.33
CA ILE A 207 -13.72 0.52 -15.04
C ILE A 207 -14.89 0.75 -14.08
N ILE A 208 -16.02 1.30 -14.58
CA ILE A 208 -17.23 1.50 -13.76
C ILE A 208 -17.79 0.16 -13.28
N GLU A 209 -17.91 -0.81 -14.19
CA GLU A 209 -18.37 -2.16 -13.87
C GLU A 209 -17.45 -2.85 -12.85
N ALA A 210 -16.13 -2.73 -13.02
CA ALA A 210 -15.14 -3.28 -12.11
C ALA A 210 -15.22 -2.63 -10.72
N GLN A 211 -15.42 -1.32 -10.64
CA GLN A 211 -15.58 -0.63 -9.35
C GLN A 211 -16.84 -1.09 -8.61
N GLN A 212 -17.91 -1.43 -9.32
CA GLN A 212 -19.12 -2.01 -8.72
C GLN A 212 -18.91 -3.45 -8.24
N LYS A 213 -18.15 -4.25 -9.00
CA LYS A 213 -17.82 -5.65 -8.68
C LYS A 213 -16.85 -5.77 -7.49
N HIS A 214 -15.92 -4.83 -7.37
CA HIS A 214 -14.84 -4.85 -6.36
C HIS A 214 -14.90 -3.60 -5.46
N PRO A 215 -15.91 -3.48 -4.58
CA PRO A 215 -16.05 -2.33 -3.68
C PRO A 215 -14.88 -2.19 -2.68
N GLU A 216 -14.10 -3.25 -2.47
CA GLU A 216 -12.89 -3.27 -1.65
C GLU A 216 -11.69 -2.57 -2.30
N LEU A 217 -11.66 -2.50 -3.63
CA LEU A 217 -10.59 -1.84 -4.40
C LEU A 217 -11.10 -0.51 -4.94
N MET A 218 -10.35 0.55 -4.66
CA MET A 218 -10.63 1.85 -5.27
C MET A 218 -10.02 1.89 -6.67
N ILE A 219 -10.85 1.99 -7.70
CA ILE A 219 -10.42 2.05 -9.10
C ILE A 219 -10.74 3.44 -9.65
N ARG A 220 -9.73 4.13 -10.18
CA ARG A 220 -9.86 5.52 -10.62
C ARG A 220 -9.32 5.73 -12.02
N ALA A 221 -10.16 6.25 -12.89
CA ALA A 221 -9.74 6.79 -14.18
C ALA A 221 -9.11 8.18 -14.01
N ARG A 222 -7.88 8.36 -14.49
CA ARG A 222 -7.13 9.63 -14.49
C ARG A 222 -7.00 10.16 -15.90
N CYS A 223 -6.98 11.49 -16.03
CA CYS A 223 -7.01 12.19 -17.32
C CYS A 223 -8.24 11.88 -18.19
N ALA A 224 -9.30 11.30 -17.61
CA ALA A 224 -10.50 10.87 -18.32
C ALA A 224 -11.80 11.40 -17.69
N PRO A 225 -12.10 12.72 -17.79
CA PRO A 225 -13.31 13.28 -17.19
C PRO A 225 -14.62 12.67 -17.74
N HIS A 226 -14.57 12.06 -18.93
CA HIS A 226 -15.66 11.26 -19.51
C HIS A 226 -16.19 10.18 -18.57
N TYR A 227 -15.35 9.69 -17.64
CA TYR A 227 -15.74 8.71 -16.62
C TYR A 227 -17.03 9.11 -15.89
N LYS A 228 -17.18 10.38 -15.53
CA LYS A 228 -18.38 10.87 -14.85
C LYS A 228 -19.63 10.86 -15.72
N ARG A 229 -19.50 11.25 -17.00
CA ARG A 229 -20.63 11.19 -17.95
C ARG A 229 -21.12 9.75 -18.06
N ILE A 230 -20.21 8.80 -18.29
CA ILE A 230 -20.56 7.38 -18.47
C ILE A 230 -21.14 6.83 -17.16
N ALA A 231 -20.56 7.18 -16.01
CA ALA A 231 -21.10 6.77 -14.71
C ALA A 231 -22.52 7.29 -14.48
N TYR A 232 -22.81 8.55 -14.87
CA TYR A 232 -24.16 9.11 -14.79
C TYR A 232 -25.14 8.44 -15.75
N GLN A 233 -24.71 8.14 -16.98
CA GLN A 233 -25.55 7.43 -17.96
C GLN A 233 -25.89 6.01 -17.50
N ASN A 234 -24.99 5.36 -16.76
CA ASN A 234 -25.22 4.05 -16.17
C ASN A 234 -26.14 4.14 -14.95
N ASP A 235 -25.80 5.00 -13.98
CA ASP A 235 -26.60 5.26 -12.78
C ASP A 235 -26.46 6.73 -12.36
N PRO A 236 -27.51 7.57 -12.58
CA PRO A 236 -27.52 8.96 -12.14
C PRO A 236 -27.29 9.13 -10.64
N ASN A 237 -27.63 8.12 -9.83
CA ASN A 237 -27.52 8.14 -8.37
C ASN A 237 -26.16 7.62 -7.85
N SER A 238 -25.27 7.20 -8.76
CA SER A 238 -23.95 6.69 -8.39
C SER A 238 -23.17 7.71 -7.55
N SER A 239 -22.41 7.23 -6.55
CA SER A 239 -21.54 8.11 -5.75
C SER A 239 -20.49 8.85 -6.58
N VAL A 240 -20.18 8.35 -7.79
CA VAL A 240 -19.26 8.98 -8.75
C VAL A 240 -19.85 10.28 -9.34
N THR A 241 -21.19 10.44 -9.40
CA THR A 241 -21.84 11.62 -10.02
C THR A 241 -21.92 12.84 -9.08
N ARG A 242 -21.35 12.77 -7.88
CA ARG A 242 -21.40 13.83 -6.86
C ARG A 242 -20.50 15.02 -7.19
N ALA A 243 -20.99 16.22 -6.88
CA ALA A 243 -20.33 17.50 -7.15
C ALA A 243 -19.05 17.70 -6.31
N GLU A 244 -19.07 17.25 -5.06
CA GLU A 244 -18.09 17.64 -4.05
C GLU A 244 -17.26 16.49 -3.51
N GLY A 245 -15.98 16.48 -3.88
CA GLY A 245 -14.99 15.58 -3.31
C GLY A 245 -14.04 15.04 -4.37
N TYR A 246 -12.81 14.76 -3.95
CA TYR A 246 -11.78 14.11 -4.75
C TYR A 246 -12.23 12.76 -5.37
N GLU A 247 -13.24 12.12 -4.77
CA GLU A 247 -13.83 10.86 -5.22
C GLU A 247 -14.77 11.00 -6.43
N GLY A 248 -15.20 12.23 -6.76
CA GLY A 248 -16.18 12.47 -7.83
C GLY A 248 -15.65 12.28 -9.25
N GLY A 249 -14.37 12.51 -9.56
CA GLY A 249 -13.81 12.19 -10.89
C GLY A 249 -13.99 13.23 -12.01
N GLY A 250 -14.19 14.51 -11.66
CA GLY A 250 -14.01 15.61 -12.62
C GLY A 250 -12.53 15.95 -12.75
N CYS A 251 -12.15 16.76 -13.74
CA CYS A 251 -10.77 17.27 -13.79
C CYS A 251 -10.51 18.15 -12.56
N ILE A 252 -9.48 17.81 -11.77
CA ILE A 252 -9.10 18.58 -10.58
C ILE A 252 -7.95 19.57 -10.83
N ALA A 253 -7.39 19.58 -12.04
CA ALA A 253 -6.29 20.46 -12.44
C ALA A 253 -6.70 21.94 -12.34
N GLY A 254 -5.90 22.75 -11.65
CA GLY A 254 -6.16 24.16 -11.37
C GLY A 254 -7.28 24.43 -10.35
N THR A 255 -8.11 23.44 -10.03
CA THR A 255 -9.24 23.59 -9.10
C THR A 255 -8.92 23.08 -7.70
N HIS A 256 -8.33 21.89 -7.60
CA HIS A 256 -7.90 21.26 -6.34
C HIS A 256 -6.54 20.57 -6.43
N TYR A 257 -5.90 20.66 -7.59
CA TYR A 257 -4.62 20.04 -7.91
C TYR A 257 -3.75 20.95 -8.77
N CYS A 258 -2.45 20.97 -8.48
CA CYS A 258 -1.44 21.51 -9.37
C CYS A 258 -0.11 20.73 -9.20
N ARG A 259 0.84 21.05 -10.07
CA ARG A 259 2.17 20.45 -10.12
C ARG A 259 3.25 21.52 -10.02
N ILE A 260 4.28 21.25 -9.23
CA ILE A 260 5.54 21.98 -9.19
C ILE A 260 6.58 21.21 -10.00
N THR A 261 7.23 21.86 -10.97
CA THR A 261 8.32 21.29 -11.76
C THR A 261 9.61 21.19 -10.93
N PRO A 262 10.62 20.41 -11.38
CA PRO A 262 11.91 20.37 -10.69
C PRO A 262 12.58 21.73 -10.54
N GLU A 263 12.33 22.67 -11.45
CA GLU A 263 12.87 24.05 -11.45
C GLU A 263 12.00 25.04 -10.64
N GLY A 264 10.86 24.60 -10.11
CA GLY A 264 9.97 25.41 -9.28
C GLY A 264 8.86 26.14 -10.01
N ALA A 265 8.66 25.90 -11.31
CA ALA A 265 7.50 26.40 -12.03
C ALA A 265 6.22 25.71 -11.57
N VAL A 266 5.12 26.47 -11.51
CA VAL A 266 3.79 25.99 -11.13
C VAL A 266 2.98 25.76 -12.40
N THR A 267 2.36 24.59 -12.51
CA THR A 267 1.55 24.20 -13.68
C THR A 267 0.24 23.56 -13.22
N ALA A 268 -0.84 23.75 -13.97
CA ALA A 268 -2.16 23.18 -13.61
C ALA A 268 -2.20 21.66 -13.63
N CYS A 269 -1.45 21.07 -14.55
CA CYS A 269 -1.48 19.65 -14.90
C CYS A 269 -0.11 19.26 -15.47
N PRO A 270 0.35 18.01 -15.28
CA PRO A 270 1.55 17.51 -15.95
C PRO A 270 1.56 17.65 -17.47
N TYR A 271 0.37 17.69 -18.07
CA TYR A 271 0.13 17.69 -19.51
C TYR A 271 -0.31 19.07 -20.06
N ILE A 272 -0.37 20.10 -19.21
CA ILE A 272 -0.59 21.49 -19.63
C ILE A 272 0.76 22.20 -19.49
N PRO A 273 1.40 22.61 -20.59
CA PRO A 273 2.76 23.14 -20.56
C PRO A 273 2.85 24.57 -20.03
N ASP A 274 1.72 25.27 -19.93
CA ASP A 274 1.68 26.66 -19.48
C ASP A 274 2.15 26.76 -18.02
N GLU A 275 3.15 27.62 -17.79
CA GLU A 275 3.68 27.94 -16.46
C GLU A 275 2.96 29.17 -15.89
N GLU A 276 2.42 29.02 -14.69
CA GLU A 276 1.62 30.05 -14.02
C GLU A 276 2.46 31.00 -13.17
N GLY A 277 3.76 30.75 -13.10
CA GLY A 277 4.73 31.42 -12.23
C GLY A 277 5.70 30.43 -11.59
N SER A 278 6.66 30.95 -10.82
CA SER A 278 7.66 30.13 -10.12
C SER A 278 7.70 30.44 -8.63
N ILE A 279 7.82 29.40 -7.81
CA ILE A 279 7.95 29.53 -6.35
C ILE A 279 9.23 30.23 -5.90
N ARG A 280 10.19 30.42 -6.83
CA ARG A 280 11.42 31.19 -6.59
C ARG A 280 11.22 32.69 -6.74
N GLN A 281 10.16 33.10 -7.42
CA GLN A 281 9.88 34.50 -7.74
C GLN A 281 8.82 35.08 -6.81
N GLN A 282 7.83 34.27 -6.40
CA GLN A 282 6.74 34.68 -5.53
C GLN A 282 6.20 33.50 -4.70
N PRO A 283 5.48 33.76 -3.59
CA PRO A 283 4.89 32.71 -2.77
C PRO A 283 3.96 31.80 -3.58
N PHE A 284 4.03 30.49 -3.32
CA PHE A 284 3.23 29.51 -4.05
C PHE A 284 1.73 29.78 -3.93
N LEU A 285 1.26 30.21 -2.76
CA LEU A 285 -0.15 30.47 -2.50
C LEU A 285 -0.69 31.68 -3.28
N GLU A 286 0.16 32.65 -3.62
CA GLU A 286 -0.23 33.75 -4.49
C GLU A 286 -0.48 33.27 -5.92
N ILE A 287 0.40 32.40 -6.45
CA ILE A 287 0.20 31.74 -7.75
C ILE A 287 -1.08 30.91 -7.71
N TRP A 288 -1.24 30.08 -6.67
CA TRP A 288 -2.42 29.24 -6.51
C TRP A 288 -3.71 30.05 -6.49
N ASP A 289 -3.76 31.16 -5.75
CA ASP A 289 -5.01 31.90 -5.61
C ASP A 289 -5.34 32.80 -6.80
N HIS A 290 -4.35 33.29 -7.54
CA HIS A 290 -4.53 34.40 -8.49
C HIS A 290 -4.03 34.16 -9.92
N ALA A 291 -3.46 32.99 -10.24
CA ALA A 291 -3.03 32.70 -11.61
C ALA A 291 -4.24 32.72 -12.57
N PRO A 292 -4.18 33.46 -13.70
CA PRO A 292 -5.29 33.59 -14.64
C PRO A 292 -5.80 32.24 -15.18
N THR A 293 -4.91 31.30 -15.48
CA THR A 293 -5.30 29.96 -15.95
C THR A 293 -6.03 29.18 -14.87
N PHE A 294 -5.65 29.32 -13.60
CA PHE A 294 -6.37 28.69 -12.50
C PHE A 294 -7.75 29.31 -12.30
N GLU A 295 -7.90 30.62 -12.43
CA GLU A 295 -9.20 31.28 -12.43
C GLU A 295 -10.09 30.78 -13.56
N GLN A 296 -9.53 30.63 -14.77
CA GLN A 296 -10.21 30.09 -15.94
C GLN A 296 -10.62 28.63 -15.74
N LEU A 297 -9.76 27.79 -15.15
CA LEU A 297 -10.06 26.37 -14.87
C LEU A 297 -11.09 26.20 -13.75
N ARG A 298 -11.15 27.13 -12.79
CA ARG A 298 -12.17 27.15 -11.73
C ARG A 298 -13.52 27.63 -12.23
N ASN A 299 -13.52 28.53 -13.21
CA ASN A 299 -14.73 29.11 -13.81
C ASN A 299 -14.71 28.96 -15.34
N PRO A 300 -14.74 27.71 -15.86
CA PRO A 300 -14.50 27.48 -17.28
C PRO A 300 -15.66 27.95 -18.14
N THR A 301 -15.34 28.67 -19.22
CA THR A 301 -16.25 28.92 -20.34
C THR A 301 -15.83 28.01 -21.49
N LEU A 302 -16.47 26.85 -21.59
CA LEU A 302 -16.06 25.79 -22.53
C LEU A 302 -16.52 26.10 -23.96
N GLY A 303 -15.65 25.83 -24.93
CA GLY A 303 -15.93 25.93 -26.36
C GLY A 303 -16.49 24.64 -26.96
N GLY A 304 -16.85 24.73 -28.25
CA GLY A 304 -17.25 23.58 -29.08
C GLY A 304 -18.41 22.75 -28.50
N LYS A 305 -18.35 21.42 -28.71
CA LYS A 305 -19.38 20.50 -28.20
C LYS A 305 -19.42 20.44 -26.67
N CYS A 306 -18.29 20.68 -25.99
CA CYS A 306 -18.21 20.65 -24.53
C CYS A 306 -19.02 21.79 -23.90
N GLY A 307 -19.02 22.99 -24.49
CA GLY A 307 -19.83 24.13 -24.02
C GLY A 307 -21.34 23.97 -24.23
N GLN A 308 -21.74 23.16 -25.21
CA GLN A 308 -23.16 22.88 -25.50
C GLN A 308 -23.65 21.59 -24.82
N CYS A 309 -22.76 20.85 -24.16
CA CYS A 309 -23.05 19.54 -23.59
C CYS A 309 -23.87 19.66 -22.30
N GLU A 310 -24.90 18.83 -22.16
CA GLU A 310 -25.65 18.72 -20.91
C GLU A 310 -24.76 18.26 -19.74
N TYR A 311 -23.66 17.54 -20.00
CA TYR A 311 -22.72 17.07 -18.97
C TYR A 311 -21.59 18.06 -18.67
N GLN A 312 -21.65 19.31 -19.14
CA GLN A 312 -20.51 20.23 -19.06
C GLN A 312 -20.02 20.53 -17.65
N ILE A 313 -20.91 20.63 -16.66
CA ILE A 313 -20.55 20.84 -15.25
C ILE A 313 -19.99 19.54 -14.63
N LEU A 314 -20.57 18.40 -15.01
CA LEU A 314 -20.18 17.11 -14.46
C LEU A 314 -18.81 16.66 -15.00
N CYS A 315 -18.64 16.71 -16.33
CA CYS A 315 -17.49 16.17 -17.05
C CYS A 315 -16.53 17.27 -17.53
N GLY A 316 -17.01 18.22 -18.34
CA GLY A 316 -16.21 19.30 -18.93
C GLY A 316 -15.13 18.88 -19.95
N GLY A 317 -14.71 17.62 -19.96
CA GLY A 317 -13.64 17.09 -20.82
C GLY A 317 -12.25 17.41 -20.27
N CYS A 318 -11.23 16.68 -20.72
CA CYS A 318 -9.84 16.98 -20.38
C CYS A 318 -9.41 18.27 -21.10
N ARG A 319 -8.86 19.24 -20.35
CA ARG A 319 -8.36 20.51 -20.92
C ARG A 319 -6.95 20.38 -21.50
N ALA A 320 -6.19 19.37 -21.06
CA ALA A 320 -4.86 19.10 -21.59
C ALA A 320 -4.88 18.54 -23.02
N ARG A 321 -5.93 17.81 -23.41
CA ARG A 321 -6.03 17.20 -24.76
C ARG A 321 -6.09 18.23 -25.90
N PRO A 322 -7.04 19.20 -25.91
CA PRO A 322 -7.05 20.22 -26.96
C PRO A 322 -5.73 21.00 -27.00
N LYS A 323 -5.21 21.41 -25.83
CA LYS A 323 -3.91 22.09 -25.73
C LYS A 323 -2.76 21.28 -26.33
N ALA A 324 -2.70 19.96 -26.07
CA ALA A 324 -1.69 19.07 -26.63
C ALA A 324 -1.79 18.91 -28.16
N LEU A 325 -2.96 19.16 -28.75
CA LEU A 325 -3.17 19.18 -30.20
C LEU A 325 -2.94 20.56 -30.84
N GLY A 326 -2.64 21.59 -30.05
CA GLY A 326 -2.44 22.96 -30.51
C GLY A 326 -3.69 23.84 -30.50
N ASP A 327 -4.80 23.34 -29.94
CA ASP A 327 -6.06 24.10 -29.77
C ASP A 327 -6.07 24.91 -28.45
N ASP A 328 -7.15 25.68 -28.20
CA ASP A 328 -7.30 26.45 -26.97
C ASP A 328 -7.54 25.52 -25.75
N LEU A 329 -7.09 25.95 -24.57
CA LEU A 329 -7.29 25.21 -23.32
C LEU A 329 -8.77 24.88 -23.05
N MET A 330 -9.70 25.76 -23.46
CA MET A 330 -11.14 25.61 -23.24
C MET A 330 -11.87 24.90 -24.39
N ASP A 331 -11.18 24.45 -25.43
CA ASP A 331 -11.78 23.77 -26.58
C ASP A 331 -12.31 22.35 -26.28
N THR A 332 -12.93 21.75 -27.28
CA THR A 332 -13.52 20.40 -27.15
C THR A 332 -12.48 19.36 -26.75
N ASP A 333 -12.87 18.41 -25.89
CA ASP A 333 -12.11 17.16 -25.75
C ASP A 333 -12.37 16.27 -26.99
N PRO A 334 -11.34 15.98 -27.83
CA PRO A 334 -11.54 15.18 -29.03
C PRO A 334 -11.73 13.69 -28.75
N TRP A 335 -11.34 13.20 -27.56
CA TRP A 335 -11.49 11.80 -27.18
C TRP A 335 -12.89 11.44 -26.70
N CYS A 336 -13.82 12.41 -26.70
CA CYS A 336 -15.23 12.16 -26.45
C CYS A 336 -15.99 11.86 -27.75
N SER A 337 -16.49 10.65 -27.92
CA SER A 337 -17.44 10.25 -28.98
C SER A 337 -18.86 10.80 -28.78
N TYR A 338 -19.16 11.33 -27.59
CA TYR A 338 -20.51 11.78 -27.24
C TYR A 338 -20.91 13.05 -28.01
N HIS A 339 -22.13 13.03 -28.56
CA HIS A 339 -22.76 14.16 -29.23
C HIS A 339 -23.86 14.73 -28.33
N PRO A 340 -23.75 16.01 -27.90
CA PRO A 340 -24.78 16.69 -27.12
C PRO A 340 -26.16 16.61 -27.75
N GLN A 341 -27.19 16.36 -26.94
CA GLN A 341 -28.56 16.24 -27.42
C GLN A 341 -29.38 17.53 -27.25
N GLY A 342 -28.78 18.60 -26.72
CA GLY A 342 -29.48 19.85 -26.42
C GLY A 342 -30.35 19.80 -25.17
N ASN A 343 -30.12 18.82 -24.28
CA ASN A 343 -30.80 18.72 -23.00
C ASN A 343 -30.35 19.83 -22.03
N THR A 344 -31.15 20.07 -21.00
CA THR A 344 -30.76 20.97 -19.90
C THR A 344 -29.47 20.49 -19.23
N ILE A 345 -28.63 21.43 -18.81
CA ILE A 345 -27.37 21.12 -18.11
C ILE A 345 -27.66 20.28 -16.86
N ILE A 346 -27.05 19.10 -16.81
CA ILE A 346 -27.10 18.17 -15.70
C ILE A 346 -26.31 18.78 -14.55
N GLN A 347 -27.05 19.09 -13.48
CA GLN A 347 -26.44 19.46 -12.23
C GLN A 347 -25.91 18.19 -11.56
N PRO A 348 -24.63 18.17 -11.14
CA PRO A 348 -24.12 17.07 -10.35
C PRO A 348 -25.00 16.86 -9.11
N LEU A 349 -25.02 15.64 -8.57
CA LEU A 349 -25.67 15.43 -7.29
C LEU A 349 -25.00 16.34 -6.26
N ALA A 350 -25.74 17.33 -5.78
CA ALA A 350 -25.38 18.04 -4.57
C ALA A 350 -25.31 16.98 -3.47
N ASP A 351 -24.28 17.02 -2.63
CA ASP A 351 -24.49 16.49 -1.29
C ASP A 351 -25.67 17.30 -0.77
N THR A 352 -26.79 16.63 -0.52
CA THR A 352 -27.99 17.29 -0.04
C THR A 352 -27.52 18.09 1.17
N PRO A 353 -27.74 19.42 1.26
CA PRO A 353 -27.50 20.12 2.48
C PRO A 353 -28.47 19.51 3.47
N GLN A 354 -27.96 18.55 4.22
CA GLN A 354 -28.66 17.96 5.33
C GLN A 354 -28.76 19.14 6.28
N GLY A 355 -30.01 19.60 6.53
CA GLY A 355 -30.28 20.88 7.17
C GLY A 355 -29.35 21.15 8.34
N GLU A 356 -28.90 22.41 8.48
CA GLU A 356 -27.89 22.90 9.43
C GLU A 356 -27.36 21.84 10.41
N ILE A 357 -26.40 21.01 9.96
CA ILE A 357 -25.83 19.99 10.82
C ILE A 357 -24.87 20.66 11.80
N HIS A 358 -25.22 20.62 13.08
CA HIS A 358 -24.42 21.14 14.16
C HIS A 358 -23.45 20.08 14.68
N TRP A 359 -22.21 20.47 14.93
CA TRP A 359 -21.23 19.61 15.58
C TRP A 359 -21.13 20.01 17.05
N THR A 360 -21.20 19.02 17.95
CA THR A 360 -20.86 19.25 19.36
C THR A 360 -19.38 19.61 19.51
N PRO A 361 -19.00 20.44 20.49
CA PRO A 361 -17.60 20.78 20.75
C PRO A 361 -16.70 19.55 20.89
N GLU A 362 -17.21 18.48 21.52
CA GLU A 362 -16.51 17.22 21.73
C GLU A 362 -16.30 16.46 20.41
N ALA A 363 -17.30 16.44 19.53
CA ALA A 363 -17.20 15.84 18.20
C ALA A 363 -16.21 16.63 17.31
N GLN A 364 -16.25 17.96 17.36
CA GLN A 364 -15.28 18.81 16.66
C GLN A 364 -13.86 18.57 17.15
N GLN A 365 -13.65 18.53 18.47
CA GLN A 365 -12.35 18.24 19.07
C GLN A 365 -11.87 16.82 18.74
N ARG A 366 -12.78 15.88 18.50
CA ARG A 366 -12.43 14.53 18.07
C ARG A 366 -12.11 14.48 16.57
N LEU A 367 -12.81 15.25 15.75
CA LEU A 367 -12.54 15.38 14.33
C LEU A 367 -11.15 15.98 14.07
N THR A 368 -10.69 16.95 14.87
CA THR A 368 -9.32 17.49 14.72
C THR A 368 -8.23 16.44 14.98
N ARG A 369 -8.54 15.39 15.75
CA ARG A 369 -7.64 14.25 16.02
C ARG A 369 -7.60 13.22 14.89
N VAL A 370 -8.52 13.30 13.93
CA VAL A 370 -8.45 12.52 12.69
C VAL A 370 -7.31 13.10 11.83
N PRO A 371 -6.47 12.27 11.20
CA PRO A 371 -5.45 12.75 10.28
C PRO A 371 -6.05 13.66 9.21
N GLY A 372 -5.36 14.76 8.88
CA GLY A 372 -5.93 15.85 8.08
C GLY A 372 -6.59 15.40 6.77
N PHE A 373 -5.88 14.61 5.98
CA PHE A 373 -6.39 14.03 4.73
C PHE A 373 -7.67 13.21 4.85
N LEU A 374 -7.98 12.67 6.05
CA LEU A 374 -9.20 11.91 6.31
C LEU A 374 -10.31 12.77 6.93
N ARG A 375 -10.02 13.95 7.46
CA ARG A 375 -10.99 14.79 8.20
C ARG A 375 -12.21 15.11 7.37
N LYS A 376 -12.03 15.57 6.13
CA LYS A 376 -13.13 15.91 5.22
C LYS A 376 -14.03 14.70 4.93
N MET A 377 -13.45 13.53 4.69
CA MET A 377 -14.20 12.28 4.51
C MET A 377 -14.94 11.86 5.78
N VAL A 378 -14.27 11.87 6.94
CA VAL A 378 -14.88 11.49 8.23
C VAL A 378 -16.02 12.44 8.58
N LYS A 379 -15.81 13.75 8.37
CA LYS A 379 -16.83 14.80 8.52
C LYS A 379 -18.06 14.52 7.66
N LYS A 380 -17.89 14.35 6.35
CA LYS A 380 -18.99 14.03 5.41
C LYS A 380 -19.72 12.74 5.78
N ARG A 381 -19.01 11.70 6.19
CA ARG A 381 -19.64 10.43 6.63
C ARG A 381 -20.45 10.61 7.92
N ALA A 382 -19.95 11.39 8.87
CA ALA A 382 -20.65 11.68 10.12
C ALA A 382 -21.92 12.49 9.87
N GLU A 383 -21.83 13.53 9.06
CA GLU A 383 -22.97 14.34 8.62
C GLU A 383 -24.02 13.48 7.90
N LYS A 384 -23.57 12.66 6.93
CA LYS A 384 -24.45 11.75 6.18
C LYS A 384 -25.17 10.75 7.08
N HIS A 385 -24.46 10.13 8.02
CA HIS A 385 -25.03 9.16 8.95
C HIS A 385 -26.12 9.76 9.84
N VAL A 386 -25.88 10.96 10.36
CA VAL A 386 -26.84 11.70 11.19
C VAL A 386 -28.06 12.10 10.37
N ALA A 387 -27.86 12.55 9.13
CA ALA A 387 -28.95 12.92 8.24
C ALA A 387 -29.82 11.74 7.78
N GLU A 388 -29.22 10.59 7.49
CA GLU A 388 -29.95 9.35 7.16
C GLU A 388 -30.85 8.92 8.33
N GLN A 389 -30.43 9.23 9.56
CA GLN A 389 -31.22 9.03 10.78
C GLN A 389 -32.20 10.20 11.08
N LYS A 390 -32.34 11.16 10.17
CA LYS A 390 -33.15 12.40 10.34
C LYS A 390 -32.76 13.22 11.58
N GLN A 391 -31.50 13.13 12.00
CA GLN A 391 -30.92 13.96 13.04
C GLN A 391 -30.18 15.15 12.41
N THR A 392 -29.90 16.19 13.21
CA THR A 392 -29.20 17.40 12.77
C THR A 392 -27.95 17.71 13.59
N THR A 393 -27.51 16.80 14.47
CA THR A 393 -26.35 17.03 15.34
C THR A 393 -25.36 15.87 15.27
N VAL A 394 -24.11 16.15 14.91
CA VAL A 394 -23.01 15.20 15.01
C VAL A 394 -22.41 15.25 16.41
N THR A 395 -22.58 14.15 17.14
CA THR A 395 -22.03 13.98 18.49
C THR A 395 -20.77 13.11 18.49
N SER A 396 -20.09 13.06 19.63
CA SER A 396 -18.89 12.22 19.78
C SER A 396 -19.22 10.73 19.60
N GLU A 397 -20.44 10.33 19.95
CA GLU A 397 -20.96 8.97 19.90
C GLU A 397 -21.21 8.55 18.45
N VAL A 398 -21.72 9.44 17.60
CA VAL A 398 -21.83 9.20 16.14
C VAL A 398 -20.46 8.85 15.55
N LEU A 399 -19.41 9.58 15.93
CA LEU A 399 -18.05 9.30 15.48
C LEU A 399 -17.53 7.96 16.02
N THR A 400 -17.91 7.57 17.25
CA THR A 400 -17.63 6.23 17.80
C THR A 400 -18.36 5.14 17.04
N GLU A 401 -19.64 5.34 16.73
CA GLU A 401 -20.45 4.37 16.01
C GLU A 401 -19.86 4.12 14.61
N LEU A 402 -19.57 5.18 13.85
CA LEU A 402 -18.97 5.09 12.52
C LEU A 402 -17.57 4.46 12.54
N SER A 403 -16.78 4.83 13.54
CA SER A 403 -15.47 4.21 13.80
C SER A 403 -15.60 2.72 14.11
N SER A 404 -16.56 2.33 14.95
CA SER A 404 -16.81 0.94 15.33
C SER A 404 -17.40 0.09 14.20
N LYS A 405 -18.24 0.65 13.33
CA LYS A 405 -18.75 -0.03 12.13
C LYS A 405 -17.64 -0.30 11.11
N ARG A 406 -16.70 0.64 10.96
CA ARG A 406 -15.61 0.53 9.98
C ARG A 406 -14.43 -0.32 10.47
N PHE A 407 -14.09 -0.23 11.75
CA PHE A 407 -12.89 -0.84 12.32
C PHE A 407 -13.19 -1.94 13.34
N GLY A 408 -14.44 -2.15 13.73
CA GLY A 408 -14.80 -3.06 14.82
C GLY A 408 -14.06 -2.70 16.11
N SER A 409 -13.52 -3.71 16.78
CA SER A 409 -12.59 -3.54 17.90
C SER A 409 -11.15 -3.18 17.50
N ASN A 410 -10.82 -3.09 16.20
CA ASN A 410 -9.48 -2.88 15.65
C ASN A 410 -9.28 -1.43 15.16
N MET A 411 -9.44 -0.47 16.06
CA MET A 411 -9.11 0.94 15.77
C MET A 411 -7.62 1.12 15.42
N PRO A 412 -7.27 1.87 14.36
CA PRO A 412 -5.88 2.26 14.12
C PRO A 412 -5.35 3.03 15.33
N LYS A 413 -4.25 2.56 15.92
CA LYS A 413 -3.60 3.30 17.01
C LYS A 413 -3.02 4.60 16.46
N ARG A 414 -3.14 5.68 17.24
CA ARG A 414 -2.47 6.97 17.02
C ARG A 414 -1.03 6.75 16.56
N PRO A 415 -0.49 7.57 15.63
CA PRO A 415 0.92 7.91 15.71
C PRO A 415 1.07 8.74 16.98
N HIS A 416 1.35 8.05 18.09
CA HIS A 416 2.01 8.72 19.20
C HIS A 416 3.44 8.95 18.71
N SER A 417 3.83 10.21 18.58
CA SER A 417 5.22 10.58 18.79
C SER A 417 5.38 10.81 20.29
N PRO A 418 5.74 9.80 21.10
CA PRO A 418 6.40 10.10 22.35
C PRO A 418 7.85 10.52 22.03
N PRO A 419 8.49 11.37 22.84
CA PRO A 419 9.93 11.51 22.75
C PRO A 419 10.54 10.12 22.97
N ALA A 420 11.36 9.67 22.03
CA ALA A 420 12.07 8.41 22.16
C ALA A 420 12.88 8.46 23.46
N LYS A 421 12.56 7.59 24.43
CA LYS A 421 13.54 7.22 25.44
C LYS A 421 14.43 6.18 24.77
N GLU A 422 15.63 6.61 24.41
CA GLU A 422 16.71 5.76 23.90
C GLU A 422 16.89 4.55 24.83
N ILE A 423 16.64 3.34 24.30
CA ILE A 423 17.33 2.15 24.79
C ILE A 423 18.57 2.08 23.91
N HIS A 424 19.70 2.57 24.41
CA HIS A 424 20.97 2.47 23.68
C HIS A 424 21.37 1.00 23.58
N LEU A 425 21.31 0.46 22.37
CA LEU A 425 22.03 -0.75 22.01
C LEU A 425 23.53 -0.45 22.07
N VAL A 426 24.29 -1.33 22.71
CA VAL A 426 25.75 -1.19 22.76
C VAL A 426 26.32 -1.63 21.41
N TRP A 427 27.14 -0.80 20.78
CA TRP A 427 27.89 -1.19 19.59
C TRP A 427 29.26 -1.72 20.03
N THR A 428 29.66 -2.87 19.48
CA THR A 428 31.04 -3.36 19.66
C THR A 428 32.02 -2.42 18.98
N THR A 429 33.26 -2.35 19.48
CA THR A 429 34.30 -1.46 18.94
C THR A 429 34.54 -1.68 17.44
N GLU A 430 34.52 -2.92 16.99
CA GLU A 430 34.70 -3.29 15.58
C GLU A 430 33.52 -2.85 14.70
N ALA A 431 32.28 -3.01 15.19
CA ALA A 431 31.09 -2.54 14.49
C ALA A 431 31.03 -1.01 14.41
N GLN A 432 31.52 -0.33 15.45
CA GLN A 432 31.58 1.12 15.50
C GLN A 432 32.64 1.68 14.55
N GLN A 433 33.82 1.06 14.50
CA GLN A 433 34.87 1.38 13.52
C GLN A 433 34.35 1.21 12.08
N ARG A 434 33.65 0.11 11.78
CA ARG A 434 33.02 -0.13 10.46
C ARG A 434 31.97 0.93 10.12
N LEU A 435 31.19 1.37 11.10
CA LEU A 435 30.22 2.44 10.91
C LEU A 435 30.89 3.81 10.65
N GLU A 436 32.03 4.07 11.27
CA GLU A 436 32.81 5.30 11.04
C GLU A 436 33.47 5.30 9.64
N ASP A 437 33.94 4.15 9.18
CA ASP A 437 34.48 3.94 7.83
C ASP A 437 33.40 4.01 6.73
N THR A 438 32.12 3.88 7.11
CA THR A 438 30.98 4.04 6.19
C THR A 438 30.84 5.52 5.77
N PRO A 439 30.56 5.84 4.48
CA PRO A 439 30.38 7.22 4.03
C PRO A 439 29.37 7.99 4.89
N HIS A 440 29.70 9.24 5.26
CA HIS A 440 28.94 10.05 6.24
C HIS A 440 27.42 10.06 6.01
N PHE A 441 26.97 10.14 4.76
CA PHE A 441 25.54 10.18 4.40
C PHE A 441 24.78 8.86 4.62
N LEU A 442 25.48 7.73 4.80
CA LEU A 442 24.89 6.41 5.04
C LEU A 442 24.93 5.99 6.52
N ARG A 443 25.71 6.68 7.37
CA ARG A 443 25.97 6.25 8.74
C ARG A 443 24.72 6.16 9.59
N GLU A 444 23.86 7.17 9.57
CA GLU A 444 22.61 7.12 10.35
C GLU A 444 21.64 6.06 9.82
N GLY A 445 21.57 5.88 8.50
CA GLY A 445 20.71 4.84 7.90
C GLY A 445 21.20 3.42 8.20
N VAL A 446 22.51 3.18 8.16
CA VAL A 446 23.10 1.88 8.53
C VAL A 446 22.96 1.64 10.03
N ARG A 447 23.16 2.66 10.86
CA ARG A 447 22.94 2.59 12.31
C ARG A 447 21.49 2.20 12.64
N ALA A 448 20.52 2.93 12.09
CA ALA A 448 19.11 2.69 12.34
C ALA A 448 18.66 1.29 11.89
N VAL A 449 19.14 0.81 10.73
CA VAL A 449 18.82 -0.55 10.24
C VAL A 449 19.46 -1.62 11.11
N ALA A 450 20.73 -1.47 11.48
CA ALA A 450 21.40 -2.44 12.33
C ALA A 450 20.78 -2.51 13.74
N GLU A 451 20.38 -1.35 14.28
CA GLU A 451 19.68 -1.25 15.58
C GLU A 451 18.26 -1.82 15.50
N ASP A 452 17.52 -1.56 14.43
CA ASP A 452 16.17 -2.11 14.22
C ASP A 452 16.19 -3.63 14.04
N VAL A 453 17.14 -4.16 13.26
CA VAL A 453 17.34 -5.61 13.11
C VAL A 453 17.80 -6.23 14.43
N ALA A 454 18.73 -5.60 15.14
CA ALA A 454 19.17 -6.07 16.46
C ALA A 454 18.00 -6.09 17.45
N HIS A 455 17.16 -5.06 17.49
CA HIS A 455 15.96 -5.00 18.32
C HIS A 455 14.92 -6.07 17.93
N THR A 456 14.68 -6.25 16.63
CA THR A 456 13.73 -7.22 16.10
C THR A 456 14.17 -8.66 16.38
N GLU A 457 15.48 -8.92 16.35
CA GLU A 457 16.08 -10.21 16.70
C GLU A 457 16.33 -10.40 18.20
N GLY A 458 16.03 -9.41 19.03
CA GLY A 458 16.25 -9.46 20.47
C GLY A 458 17.72 -9.50 20.88
N ARG A 459 18.61 -8.97 20.04
CA ARG A 459 20.03 -8.81 20.36
C ARG A 459 20.20 -7.64 21.35
N LEU A 460 21.18 -7.78 22.23
CA LEU A 460 21.52 -6.76 23.23
C LEU A 460 22.57 -5.76 22.72
N GLU A 461 23.19 -6.05 21.59
CA GLU A 461 24.27 -5.27 20.98
C GLU A 461 24.26 -5.38 19.44
N VAL A 462 24.89 -4.41 18.79
CA VAL A 462 25.23 -4.46 17.37
C VAL A 462 26.71 -4.85 17.25
N ASN A 463 26.97 -6.04 16.71
CA ASN A 463 28.32 -6.58 16.51
C ASN A 463 28.65 -6.81 15.04
N ILE A 464 29.94 -7.01 14.74
CA ILE A 464 30.43 -7.08 13.36
C ILE A 464 29.78 -8.21 12.54
N GLN A 465 29.47 -9.34 13.17
CA GLN A 465 28.80 -10.47 12.53
C GLN A 465 27.38 -10.13 12.05
N LEU A 466 26.68 -9.24 12.77
CA LEU A 466 25.38 -8.75 12.33
C LEU A 466 25.52 -7.90 11.06
N LEU A 467 26.53 -7.02 11.02
CA LEU A 467 26.79 -6.17 9.85
C LEU A 467 27.20 -7.01 8.64
N ASP A 468 28.13 -7.95 8.82
CA ASP A 468 28.59 -8.83 7.73
C ASP A 468 27.43 -9.69 7.18
N ARG A 469 26.48 -10.11 8.03
CA ARG A 469 25.29 -10.84 7.57
C ARG A 469 24.34 -9.96 6.75
N LEU A 470 24.14 -8.70 7.17
CA LEU A 470 23.29 -7.75 6.43
C LEU A 470 23.87 -7.39 5.05
N GLU A 471 25.18 -7.56 4.87
CA GLU A 471 25.88 -7.29 3.60
C GLU A 471 25.90 -8.49 2.64
N ASN A 472 25.69 -9.72 3.11
CA ASN A 472 25.89 -10.96 2.34
C ASN A 472 24.58 -11.68 1.91
N GLU A 473 23.40 -11.07 2.03
CA GLU A 473 22.10 -11.71 1.74
C GLU A 473 21.72 -11.80 0.24
N ASP A 474 22.69 -11.82 -0.70
CA ASP A 474 22.44 -11.73 -2.16
C ASP A 474 22.72 -13.01 -2.98
N GLU A 475 22.92 -14.19 -2.37
CA GLU A 475 23.18 -15.44 -3.12
C GLU A 475 21.96 -16.38 -3.22
N SER A 476 21.24 -16.33 -4.36
CA SER A 476 20.19 -17.29 -4.73
C SER A 476 20.69 -18.29 -5.80
N GLY A 477 20.76 -19.58 -5.45
CA GLY A 477 21.12 -20.66 -6.38
C GLY A 477 20.78 -22.05 -5.82
N ARG A 478 20.62 -23.05 -6.70
CA ARG A 478 20.32 -24.46 -6.37
C ARG A 478 21.39 -25.03 -5.42
N LYS A 479 20.96 -25.79 -4.40
CA LYS A 479 21.81 -26.30 -3.32
C LYS A 479 21.89 -27.84 -3.27
N LEU A 480 21.11 -28.56 -4.07
CA LEU A 480 21.18 -30.02 -4.19
C LEU A 480 21.38 -30.47 -5.64
N ASN A 481 21.80 -31.73 -5.82
CA ASN A 481 21.86 -32.36 -7.13
C ASN A 481 20.44 -32.71 -7.62
N TRP A 482 20.23 -32.81 -8.93
CA TRP A 482 18.92 -33.14 -9.52
C TRP A 482 19.05 -34.36 -10.44
N SER A 483 18.11 -35.29 -10.34
CA SER A 483 17.97 -36.40 -11.28
C SER A 483 17.51 -35.91 -12.64
N THR A 484 17.89 -36.60 -13.71
CA THR A 484 17.48 -36.26 -15.08
C THR A 484 15.96 -36.30 -15.24
N GLU A 485 15.29 -37.21 -14.55
CA GLU A 485 13.85 -37.37 -14.55
C GLU A 485 13.13 -36.22 -13.82
N ALA A 486 13.68 -35.70 -12.71
CA ALA A 486 13.14 -34.52 -12.03
C ALA A 486 13.29 -33.26 -12.87
N GLU A 487 14.41 -33.12 -13.59
CA GLU A 487 14.62 -32.01 -14.53
C GLU A 487 13.63 -32.07 -15.69
N GLN A 488 13.41 -33.25 -16.26
CA GLN A 488 12.42 -33.44 -17.33
C GLN A 488 10.99 -33.10 -16.88
N LEU A 489 10.61 -33.47 -15.65
CA LEU A 489 9.29 -33.12 -15.11
C LEU A 489 9.13 -31.62 -14.87
N LEU A 490 10.18 -30.96 -14.34
CA LEU A 490 10.18 -29.52 -14.15
C LEU A 490 10.07 -28.80 -15.50
N GLU A 491 10.88 -29.17 -16.49
CA GLU A 491 10.84 -28.56 -17.82
C GLU A 491 9.51 -28.85 -18.54
N ALA A 492 8.96 -30.07 -18.44
CA ALA A 492 7.65 -30.39 -19.00
C ALA A 492 6.52 -29.59 -18.36
N PHE A 493 6.55 -29.42 -17.03
CA PHE A 493 5.59 -28.56 -16.32
C PHE A 493 5.73 -27.10 -16.75
N LEU A 494 6.94 -26.63 -17.03
CA LEU A 494 7.19 -25.25 -17.44
C LEU A 494 6.93 -25.01 -18.94
N ALA A 495 6.94 -26.04 -19.78
CA ALA A 495 6.84 -25.94 -21.24
C ALA A 495 5.51 -25.34 -21.75
N GLU A 496 4.41 -25.55 -21.03
CA GLU A 496 3.10 -24.97 -21.39
C GLU A 496 2.90 -23.54 -20.87
N ARG A 497 3.86 -23.00 -20.11
CA ARG A 497 3.77 -21.68 -19.47
C ARG A 497 4.55 -20.65 -20.27
N GLN A 498 4.07 -19.42 -20.25
CA GLN A 498 4.79 -18.32 -20.90
C GLN A 498 6.20 -18.18 -20.28
N PRO A 499 7.25 -17.90 -21.09
CA PRO A 499 8.65 -17.86 -20.62
C PRO A 499 8.88 -16.96 -19.40
N GLN A 500 8.06 -15.92 -19.28
CA GLN A 500 8.03 -14.97 -18.18
C GLN A 500 7.48 -15.57 -16.88
N VAL A 501 6.43 -16.39 -16.96
CA VAL A 501 5.90 -17.15 -15.81
C VAL A 501 6.93 -18.21 -15.36
N VAL A 502 7.65 -18.80 -16.31
CA VAL A 502 8.71 -19.78 -16.04
C VAL A 502 9.83 -19.18 -15.19
N LEU A 503 10.25 -17.94 -15.46
CA LEU A 503 11.30 -17.23 -14.70
C LEU A 503 11.00 -17.09 -13.20
N PHE A 504 9.72 -16.96 -12.80
CA PHE A 504 9.32 -16.77 -11.40
C PHE A 504 8.90 -18.06 -10.71
N VAL A 505 8.26 -18.95 -11.46
CA VAL A 505 7.77 -20.21 -10.92
C VAL A 505 8.93 -21.20 -10.75
N LYS A 506 9.91 -21.20 -11.66
CA LYS A 506 11.04 -22.14 -11.64
C LYS A 506 11.88 -22.06 -10.35
N PRO A 507 12.37 -20.90 -9.88
CA PRO A 507 13.14 -20.85 -8.62
C PRO A 507 12.33 -21.29 -7.39
N THR A 508 11.02 -21.00 -7.40
CA THR A 508 10.10 -21.39 -6.32
C THR A 508 9.88 -22.90 -6.28
N LEU A 509 9.68 -23.52 -7.45
CA LEU A 509 9.56 -24.96 -7.63
C LEU A 509 10.84 -25.68 -7.27
N GLU A 510 11.99 -25.16 -7.70
CA GLU A 510 13.31 -25.70 -7.38
C GLU A 510 13.55 -25.71 -5.87
N SER A 511 13.28 -24.58 -5.21
CA SER A 511 13.39 -24.46 -3.76
C SER A 511 12.42 -25.40 -3.01
N ALA A 512 11.23 -25.66 -3.58
CA ALA A 512 10.24 -26.56 -2.99
C ALA A 512 10.63 -28.03 -3.14
N ALA A 513 11.11 -28.42 -4.33
CA ALA A 513 11.59 -29.77 -4.59
C ALA A 513 12.83 -30.11 -3.76
N GLU A 514 13.77 -29.17 -3.58
CA GLU A 514 14.91 -29.35 -2.69
C GLU A 514 14.51 -29.51 -1.21
N ARG A 515 13.42 -28.85 -0.78
CA ARG A 515 12.88 -29.06 0.57
C ARG A 515 12.29 -30.46 0.73
N GLU A 516 11.64 -30.98 -0.30
CA GLU A 516 11.04 -32.31 -0.29
C GLU A 516 12.15 -33.39 -0.31
N ALA A 517 13.19 -33.21 -1.13
CA ALA A 517 14.40 -34.04 -1.11
C ALA A 517 15.03 -34.10 0.28
N LYS A 518 15.20 -32.94 0.93
CA LYS A 518 15.72 -32.85 2.30
C LYS A 518 14.83 -33.53 3.34
N ARG A 519 13.50 -33.53 3.16
CA ARG A 519 12.56 -34.23 4.08
C ARG A 519 12.74 -35.75 4.03
N ARG A 520 13.12 -36.29 2.87
CA ARG A 520 13.54 -37.68 2.72
C ARG A 520 15.01 -37.93 3.08
N SER A 521 15.70 -36.91 3.62
CA SER A 521 17.14 -36.94 3.89
C SER A 521 17.99 -37.29 2.66
N ALA A 522 17.50 -36.94 1.46
CA ALA A 522 18.21 -37.12 0.20
C ALA A 522 19.04 -35.87 -0.14
N ILE A 523 20.16 -36.11 -0.83
CA ILE A 523 21.05 -35.05 -1.37
C ILE A 523 20.80 -34.79 -2.86
N THR A 524 19.87 -35.53 -3.44
CA THR A 524 19.43 -35.44 -4.84
C THR A 524 17.91 -35.26 -4.88
N VAL A 525 17.44 -34.35 -5.74
CA VAL A 525 16.03 -34.18 -6.07
C VAL A 525 15.63 -35.24 -7.10
N GLU A 526 14.77 -36.16 -6.68
CA GLU A 526 14.25 -37.25 -7.52
C GLU A 526 12.91 -36.88 -8.15
N ALA A 527 12.49 -37.60 -9.19
CA ALA A 527 11.23 -37.34 -9.91
C ALA A 527 9.99 -37.28 -8.99
N VAL A 528 9.96 -38.13 -7.95
CA VAL A 528 8.87 -38.18 -6.96
C VAL A 528 8.74 -36.87 -6.17
N ASP A 529 9.84 -36.14 -6.01
CA ASP A 529 9.93 -34.87 -5.28
C ASP A 529 9.25 -33.78 -6.10
N MET A 530 9.57 -33.74 -7.39
CA MET A 530 9.03 -32.77 -8.33
C MET A 530 7.55 -33.05 -8.60
N GLN A 531 7.17 -34.33 -8.76
CA GLN A 531 5.77 -34.73 -8.95
C GLN A 531 4.91 -34.34 -7.75
N SER A 532 5.40 -34.56 -6.51
CA SER A 532 4.68 -34.15 -5.30
C SER A 532 4.43 -32.65 -5.23
N ILE A 533 5.37 -31.81 -5.66
CA ILE A 533 5.19 -30.35 -5.71
C ILE A 533 4.18 -29.96 -6.79
N ILE A 534 4.26 -30.55 -7.98
CA ILE A 534 3.33 -30.30 -9.09
C ILE A 534 1.88 -30.65 -8.68
N ASP A 535 1.69 -31.82 -8.07
CA ASP A 535 0.37 -32.29 -7.63
C ASP A 535 -0.22 -31.39 -6.53
N THR A 536 0.62 -30.89 -5.62
CA THR A 536 0.22 -29.98 -4.53
C THR A 536 -0.16 -28.58 -5.03
N GLN A 537 0.46 -28.10 -6.10
CA GLN A 537 0.21 -26.76 -6.63
C GLN A 537 -1.10 -26.67 -7.44
N LEU A 538 -1.57 -27.81 -7.97
CA LEU A 538 -2.78 -27.93 -8.76
C LEU A 538 -4.04 -28.22 -7.93
N ALA A 539 -3.89 -28.68 -6.68
CA ALA A 539 -5.01 -29.00 -5.81
C ALA A 539 -5.33 -27.86 -4.81
N GLY A 540 -6.60 -27.44 -4.75
CA GLY A 540 -7.10 -26.62 -3.63
C GLY A 540 -7.05 -27.39 -2.31
N VAL A 541 -7.04 -26.68 -1.18
CA VAL A 541 -7.07 -27.32 0.15
C VAL A 541 -8.51 -27.44 0.63
N GLU A 542 -9.02 -28.67 0.64
CA GLU A 542 -10.36 -28.98 1.11
C GLU A 542 -10.43 -29.07 2.64
N TRP A 543 -11.63 -28.95 3.19
CA TRP A 543 -11.86 -29.12 4.63
C TRP A 543 -12.69 -30.37 4.88
N ASP A 544 -12.37 -31.09 5.95
CA ASP A 544 -13.23 -32.13 6.46
C ASP A 544 -14.42 -31.54 7.23
N ALA A 545 -15.58 -32.19 7.15
CA ALA A 545 -16.82 -31.67 7.75
C ALA A 545 -16.68 -31.53 9.27
N ASP A 546 -16.08 -32.52 9.92
CA ASP A 546 -15.82 -32.52 11.36
C ASP A 546 -14.80 -31.46 11.77
N ALA A 547 -13.82 -31.16 10.90
CA ALA A 547 -12.86 -30.09 11.12
C ALA A 547 -13.54 -28.72 11.04
N LEU A 548 -14.43 -28.53 10.07
CA LEU A 548 -15.19 -27.29 9.89
C LEU A 548 -16.13 -27.05 11.08
N GLN A 549 -16.87 -28.06 11.50
CA GLN A 549 -17.79 -28.00 12.63
C GLN A 549 -17.05 -27.67 13.94
N ARG A 550 -15.83 -28.19 14.12
CA ARG A 550 -14.98 -27.88 15.28
C ARG A 550 -14.49 -26.42 15.29
N VAL A 551 -14.23 -25.83 14.12
CA VAL A 551 -13.93 -24.40 14.00
C VAL A 551 -15.16 -23.56 14.30
N GLU A 552 -16.34 -23.96 13.82
CA GLU A 552 -17.61 -23.28 14.08
C GLU A 552 -18.00 -23.33 15.57
N GLY A 553 -17.70 -24.43 16.25
CA GLY A 553 -17.87 -24.59 17.70
C GLY A 553 -16.88 -23.77 18.56
N SER A 554 -15.86 -23.15 17.97
CA SER A 554 -14.91 -22.28 18.69
C SER A 554 -15.50 -20.87 18.90
N PRO A 555 -15.03 -20.08 19.90
CA PRO A 555 -15.50 -18.71 20.12
C PRO A 555 -15.37 -17.84 18.87
N GLU A 556 -16.38 -17.01 18.58
CA GLU A 556 -16.51 -16.24 17.34
C GLU A 556 -15.23 -15.43 16.99
N PHE A 557 -14.63 -14.79 18.00
CA PHE A 557 -13.42 -13.99 17.86
C PHE A 557 -12.17 -14.78 17.43
N ASN A 558 -12.20 -16.11 17.53
CA ASN A 558 -11.08 -16.99 17.16
C ASN A 558 -11.30 -17.72 15.82
N ARG A 559 -12.54 -17.83 15.30
CA ARG A 559 -12.88 -18.70 14.15
C ARG A 559 -12.09 -18.36 12.88
N ALA A 560 -12.09 -17.08 12.50
CA ALA A 560 -11.38 -16.61 11.30
C ALA A 560 -9.86 -16.81 11.43
N GLY A 561 -9.32 -16.66 12.64
CA GLY A 561 -7.91 -16.89 12.95
C GLY A 561 -7.52 -18.37 12.83
N ILE A 562 -8.35 -19.27 13.35
CA ILE A 562 -8.14 -20.72 13.26
C ILE A 562 -8.20 -21.18 11.80
N LYS A 563 -9.20 -20.72 11.02
CA LYS A 563 -9.35 -21.08 9.59
C LYS A 563 -8.14 -20.66 8.75
N LYS A 564 -7.74 -19.39 8.86
CA LYS A 564 -6.59 -18.84 8.11
C LYS A 564 -5.28 -19.52 8.50
N ALA A 565 -5.08 -19.80 9.78
CA ALA A 565 -3.89 -20.51 10.25
C ALA A 565 -3.86 -21.97 9.78
N ALA A 566 -4.99 -22.67 9.77
CA ALA A 566 -5.07 -24.06 9.33
C ALA A 566 -4.78 -24.19 7.81
N GLU A 567 -5.40 -23.35 6.97
CA GLU A 567 -5.13 -23.31 5.52
C GLU A 567 -3.68 -22.96 5.20
N PHE A 568 -3.09 -22.01 5.94
CA PHE A 568 -1.68 -21.67 5.79
C PHE A 568 -0.77 -22.86 6.15
N ASN A 569 -1.03 -23.55 7.27
CA ASN A 569 -0.21 -24.69 7.67
C ASN A 569 -0.43 -25.90 6.74
N ALA A 570 -1.63 -26.11 6.23
CA ALA A 570 -1.95 -27.15 5.26
C ALA A 570 -1.19 -26.96 3.95
N ARG A 571 -1.20 -25.74 3.38
CA ARG A 571 -0.41 -25.42 2.17
C ARG A 571 1.09 -25.58 2.40
N ARG A 572 1.59 -25.18 3.58
CA ARG A 572 3.01 -25.36 3.94
C ARG A 572 3.41 -26.82 4.13
N GLU A 573 2.48 -27.65 4.59
CA GLU A 573 2.69 -29.08 4.83
C GLU A 573 2.26 -29.95 3.64
N GLY A 574 1.78 -29.36 2.55
CA GLY A 574 1.35 -30.08 1.35
C GLY A 574 0.08 -30.90 1.55
N LEU A 575 -0.79 -30.52 2.49
CA LEU A 575 -2.03 -31.24 2.77
C LEU A 575 -3.10 -30.81 1.76
N ALA A 576 -3.66 -31.79 1.03
CA ALA A 576 -4.80 -31.58 0.15
C ALA A 576 -6.12 -31.38 0.92
N ARG A 577 -6.23 -31.87 2.17
CA ARG A 577 -7.42 -31.74 3.01
C ARG A 577 -7.06 -31.52 4.48
N ILE A 578 -7.83 -30.67 5.16
CA ILE A 578 -7.66 -30.37 6.60
C ILE A 578 -8.63 -31.20 7.42
N THR A 579 -8.10 -32.08 8.26
CA THR A 579 -8.88 -32.91 9.18
C THR A 579 -8.92 -32.33 10.61
N SER A 580 -9.80 -32.87 11.45
CA SER A 580 -9.86 -32.51 12.88
C SER A 580 -8.57 -32.90 13.62
N GLU A 581 -7.86 -33.93 13.16
CA GLU A 581 -6.55 -34.32 13.67
C GLU A 581 -5.48 -33.27 13.30
N ASP A 582 -5.51 -32.75 12.07
CA ASP A 582 -4.59 -31.69 11.64
C ASP A 582 -4.78 -30.41 12.46
N LEU A 583 -6.02 -30.02 12.76
CA LEU A 583 -6.31 -28.90 13.66
C LEU A 583 -5.70 -29.11 15.04
N THR A 584 -5.76 -30.35 15.55
CA THR A 584 -5.15 -30.73 16.83
C THR A 584 -3.62 -30.62 16.76
N ARG A 585 -3.00 -31.14 15.69
CA ARG A 585 -1.55 -31.06 15.46
C ARG A 585 -1.07 -29.62 15.34
N PHE A 586 -1.79 -28.79 14.58
CA PHE A 586 -1.47 -27.36 14.40
C PHE A 586 -1.59 -26.60 15.71
N ARG A 587 -2.67 -26.81 16.47
CA ARG A 587 -2.87 -26.26 17.81
C ARG A 587 -1.72 -26.64 18.75
N ASN A 588 -1.42 -27.93 18.86
CA ASN A 588 -0.39 -28.43 19.79
C ASN A 588 1.00 -27.86 19.45
N ARG A 589 1.34 -27.75 18.15
CA ARG A 589 2.59 -27.12 17.69
C ARG A 589 2.64 -25.63 18.03
N ALA A 590 1.53 -24.92 17.89
CA ALA A 590 1.43 -23.51 18.28
C ALA A 590 1.59 -23.33 19.80
N MET A 591 0.99 -24.22 20.60
CA MET A 591 1.14 -24.21 22.06
C MET A 591 2.59 -24.44 22.49
N MET A 592 3.30 -25.42 21.93
CA MET A 592 4.71 -25.63 22.26
C MET A 592 5.60 -24.44 21.88
N LYS A 593 5.29 -23.72 20.80
CA LYS A 593 5.97 -22.46 20.46
C LYS A 593 5.70 -21.38 21.49
N ALA A 594 4.48 -21.27 22.00
CA ALA A 594 4.13 -20.33 23.07
C ALA A 594 4.90 -20.67 24.36
N VAL A 595 4.99 -21.95 24.74
CA VAL A 595 5.71 -22.40 25.93
C VAL A 595 7.21 -22.11 25.87
N ARG A 596 7.85 -22.31 24.71
CA ARG A 596 9.27 -21.94 24.52
C ARG A 596 9.48 -20.43 24.67
N ARG A 597 8.51 -19.60 24.28
CA ARG A 597 8.55 -18.14 24.50
C ARG A 597 8.39 -17.80 25.98
N LEU A 598 7.47 -18.46 26.69
CA LEU A 598 7.31 -18.31 28.15
C LEU A 598 8.60 -18.64 28.90
N ARG A 599 9.27 -19.75 28.52
CA ARG A 599 10.60 -20.07 29.06
C ARG A 599 11.62 -18.97 28.76
N GLY A 600 11.63 -18.41 27.55
CA GLY A 600 12.48 -17.28 27.19
C GLY A 600 12.22 -16.01 28.02
N PHE A 601 11.03 -15.88 28.61
CA PHE A 601 10.72 -14.84 29.60
C PHE A 601 11.11 -15.22 31.04
N GLY A 602 11.76 -16.36 31.25
CA GLY A 602 12.23 -16.84 32.56
C GLY A 602 11.18 -17.57 33.39
N MET A 603 10.14 -18.11 32.75
CA MET A 603 9.10 -18.87 33.44
C MET A 603 9.40 -20.37 33.50
N ASP A 604 9.09 -20.98 34.64
CA ASP A 604 9.22 -22.41 34.92
C ASP A 604 7.87 -23.13 35.15
N GLU A 605 6.77 -22.39 35.27
CA GLU A 605 5.41 -22.92 35.45
C GLU A 605 4.38 -22.33 34.45
N LEU A 606 3.33 -23.11 34.17
CA LEU A 606 2.16 -22.69 33.35
C LEU A 606 1.08 -22.11 34.25
N ASN A 607 1.27 -20.86 34.67
CA ASN A 607 0.27 -20.12 35.44
C ASN A 607 -0.03 -18.78 34.76
N PHE A 608 -1.09 -18.10 35.22
CA PHE A 608 -1.50 -16.82 34.66
C PHE A 608 -0.55 -15.66 35.00
N ASP A 609 0.45 -15.88 35.86
CA ASP A 609 1.50 -14.89 36.16
C ASP A 609 2.40 -14.63 34.94
N ALA A 610 2.35 -15.52 33.93
CA ALA A 610 2.93 -15.31 32.61
C ALA A 610 2.56 -13.98 32.00
N TYR A 611 1.30 -13.57 32.20
CA TYR A 611 0.82 -12.32 31.65
C TYR A 611 1.43 -11.13 32.36
N GLU A 612 1.52 -11.14 33.71
CA GLU A 612 2.13 -10.04 34.47
C GLU A 612 3.63 -9.94 34.18
N VAL A 613 4.33 -11.06 34.06
CA VAL A 613 5.74 -11.11 33.64
C VAL A 613 5.90 -10.59 32.20
N ALA A 614 5.02 -10.99 31.27
CA ALA A 614 5.04 -10.49 29.89
C ALA A 614 4.68 -9.00 29.81
N LYS A 615 3.77 -8.50 30.65
CA LYS A 615 3.38 -7.08 30.74
C LYS A 615 4.55 -6.22 31.22
N GLN A 616 5.37 -6.74 32.13
CA GLN A 616 6.58 -6.06 32.59
C GLN A 616 7.74 -6.12 31.57
N LYS A 617 7.91 -7.26 30.87
CA LYS A 617 9.05 -7.51 29.97
C LYS A 617 8.81 -7.14 28.51
N VAL A 618 7.57 -6.99 28.07
CA VAL A 618 7.21 -6.70 26.67
C VAL A 618 6.69 -5.26 26.55
N PRO A 619 7.45 -4.32 25.94
CA PRO A 619 7.12 -2.89 25.95
C PRO A 619 5.73 -2.53 25.43
N ARG A 620 5.19 -3.30 24.45
CA ARG A 620 3.85 -3.09 23.87
C ARG A 620 2.67 -3.58 24.74
N LEU A 621 2.93 -4.39 25.77
CA LEU A 621 1.92 -4.90 26.69
C LEU A 621 1.83 -4.04 27.96
N LYS A 622 2.89 -3.30 28.28
CA LYS A 622 2.92 -2.33 29.38
C LYS A 622 1.89 -1.22 29.14
N ASP A 623 1.03 -0.97 30.13
CA ASP A 623 0.00 0.07 30.12
C ASP A 623 -0.96 0.00 28.91
N ASN A 624 -1.20 -1.19 28.35
CA ASN A 624 -2.09 -1.40 27.21
C ASN A 624 -3.50 -1.85 27.65
N PRO A 625 -4.49 -0.94 27.74
CA PRO A 625 -5.82 -1.25 28.29
C PRO A 625 -6.60 -2.25 27.43
N GLN A 626 -6.28 -2.38 26.14
CA GLN A 626 -6.93 -3.35 25.26
C GLN A 626 -6.36 -4.77 25.44
N ALA A 627 -5.07 -4.88 25.75
CA ALA A 627 -4.49 -6.14 26.20
C ALA A 627 -5.14 -6.54 27.53
N GLU A 628 -5.16 -5.63 28.50
CA GLU A 628 -5.76 -5.88 29.82
C GLU A 628 -7.22 -6.32 29.73
N LYS A 629 -8.01 -5.66 28.89
CA LYS A 629 -9.42 -6.03 28.63
C LYS A 629 -9.53 -7.42 28.02
N ARG A 630 -8.77 -7.73 26.97
CA ARG A 630 -8.78 -9.07 26.33
C ARG A 630 -8.33 -10.16 27.30
N PHE A 631 -7.32 -9.89 28.14
CA PHE A 631 -6.87 -10.83 29.15
C PHE A 631 -7.91 -11.02 30.25
N SER A 632 -8.61 -9.96 30.66
CA SER A 632 -9.74 -10.05 31.61
C SER A 632 -10.91 -10.85 31.03
N GLU A 633 -11.22 -10.67 29.74
CA GLU A 633 -12.24 -11.46 29.03
C GLU A 633 -11.84 -12.94 28.93
N ILE A 634 -10.58 -13.24 28.61
CA ILE A 634 -10.05 -14.61 28.59
C ILE A 634 -10.09 -15.22 30.00
N ARG A 635 -9.67 -14.48 31.03
CA ARG A 635 -9.68 -14.94 32.42
C ARG A 635 -11.10 -15.23 32.90
N SER A 636 -12.02 -14.28 32.70
CA SER A 636 -13.44 -14.44 33.06
C SER A 636 -14.07 -15.63 32.33
N HIS A 637 -13.76 -15.81 31.05
CA HIS A 637 -14.24 -16.96 30.27
C HIS A 637 -13.69 -18.28 30.81
N VAL A 638 -12.40 -18.35 31.15
CA VAL A 638 -11.78 -19.56 31.74
C VAL A 638 -12.36 -19.86 33.12
N GLU A 639 -12.50 -18.85 33.99
CA GLU A 639 -13.06 -19.00 35.35
C GLU A 639 -14.53 -19.43 35.34
N GLN A 640 -15.34 -18.90 34.41
CA GLN A 640 -16.76 -19.28 34.26
C GLN A 640 -16.98 -20.70 33.73
N HIS A 641 -15.93 -21.34 33.20
CA HIS A 641 -16.00 -22.67 32.58
C HIS A 641 -15.05 -23.69 33.22
N GLN A 642 -14.49 -23.39 34.42
CA GLN A 642 -13.85 -24.37 35.29
C GLN A 642 -14.93 -25.12 36.09
N GLY A 643 -15.55 -26.12 35.47
CA GLY A 643 -16.34 -27.14 36.17
C GLY A 643 -15.44 -28.17 36.86
N GLU A 644 -15.98 -28.81 37.91
CA GLU A 644 -15.35 -29.90 38.67
C GLU A 644 -14.72 -30.95 37.75
N GLU A 645 -13.55 -31.45 38.15
CA GLU A 645 -12.64 -32.33 37.42
C GLU A 645 -13.26 -33.15 36.27
N GLY A 646 -13.12 -32.67 35.03
CA GLY A 646 -13.31 -33.48 33.83
C GLY A 646 -14.08 -32.84 32.67
N GLU A 647 -14.87 -31.78 32.91
CA GLU A 647 -15.76 -31.20 31.87
C GLU A 647 -15.54 -29.68 31.63
N GLY A 648 -14.29 -29.21 31.68
CA GLY A 648 -13.92 -27.82 31.36
C GLY A 648 -13.49 -27.60 29.90
N LEU A 649 -13.69 -26.36 29.39
CA LEU A 649 -13.32 -25.84 28.05
C LEU A 649 -12.13 -26.58 27.40
N GLY A 650 -12.43 -27.52 26.51
CA GLY A 650 -11.47 -28.19 25.61
C GLY A 650 -10.18 -28.66 26.31
N VAL A 651 -10.23 -29.81 26.97
CA VAL A 651 -9.08 -30.40 27.67
C VAL A 651 -7.89 -30.53 26.70
N LEU A 652 -6.78 -29.84 26.99
CA LEU A 652 -5.50 -30.14 26.37
C LEU A 652 -5.08 -31.53 26.82
N ASP A 653 -4.62 -32.35 25.87
CA ASP A 653 -4.19 -33.70 26.17
C ASP A 653 -3.12 -33.70 27.29
N ARG A 654 -3.24 -34.65 28.22
CA ARG A 654 -2.37 -34.78 29.39
C ARG A 654 -0.91 -34.93 28.97
N GLU A 655 -0.66 -35.66 27.89
CA GLU A 655 0.67 -35.82 27.32
C GLU A 655 1.26 -34.49 26.86
N LEU A 656 0.48 -33.66 26.18
CA LEU A 656 0.91 -32.31 25.76
C LEU A 656 1.19 -31.41 26.97
N LEU A 657 0.34 -31.44 28.00
CA LEU A 657 0.56 -30.66 29.22
C LEU A 657 1.87 -31.06 29.92
N ASP A 658 2.17 -32.36 29.97
CA ASP A 658 3.41 -32.86 30.56
C ASP A 658 4.63 -32.49 29.70
N GLN A 659 4.52 -32.51 28.37
CA GLN A 659 5.55 -32.00 27.46
C GLN A 659 5.79 -30.49 27.64
N MET A 660 4.72 -29.70 27.80
CA MET A 660 4.82 -28.27 28.05
C MET A 660 5.51 -27.97 29.38
N ARG A 661 5.15 -28.68 30.46
CA ARG A 661 5.81 -28.58 31.78
C ARG A 661 7.28 -28.97 31.72
N ALA A 662 7.60 -30.07 31.03
CA ALA A 662 8.98 -30.51 30.85
C ALA A 662 9.81 -29.48 30.04
N GLU A 663 9.23 -28.85 29.02
CA GLU A 663 9.90 -27.86 28.20
C GLU A 663 10.26 -26.59 28.99
N LEU A 664 9.41 -26.15 29.93
CA LEU A 664 9.67 -25.02 30.85
C LEU A 664 10.79 -25.32 31.84
N LYS A 665 10.89 -26.56 32.32
CA LYS A 665 11.92 -26.99 33.28
C LYS A 665 13.31 -27.23 32.68
N LYS A 666 13.46 -27.12 31.35
CA LYS A 666 14.78 -27.26 30.70
C LYS A 666 15.69 -26.07 31.09
N PRO A 667 16.96 -26.32 31.47
CA PRO A 667 17.87 -25.27 31.88
C PRO A 667 18.08 -24.24 30.76
N HIS A 668 18.18 -22.97 31.14
CA HIS A 668 18.47 -21.88 30.22
C HIS A 668 19.90 -22.08 29.67
N THR A 669 20.02 -22.68 28.48
CA THR A 669 21.32 -22.79 27.81
C THR A 669 21.72 -21.42 27.28
N ASN A 670 22.46 -20.69 28.10
CA ASN A 670 23.17 -19.49 27.68
C ASN A 670 24.27 -19.94 26.71
N ARG A 671 24.06 -19.73 25.41
CA ARG A 671 24.98 -20.19 24.36
C ARG A 671 26.19 -19.26 24.18
N ASN A 672 26.72 -18.76 25.30
CA ASN A 672 27.89 -17.87 25.42
C ASN A 672 28.88 -18.42 26.47
N LYS A 673 29.19 -19.72 26.41
CA LYS A 673 30.40 -20.31 27.00
C LYS A 673 30.86 -21.50 26.16
N SER A 674 31.63 -21.21 25.13
CA SER A 674 32.68 -22.07 24.57
C SER A 674 33.46 -21.26 23.53
#